data_AF-A0A821KVB3-F1
#
_entry.id   AF-A0A821KVB3-F1
#
_cell.length_a   1.000
_cell.length_b   1.000
_cell.length_c   1.000
_cell.angle_alpha   90.00
_cell.angle_beta   90.00
_cell.angle_gamma   90.00
#
_symmetry.space_group_name_H-M   'P 1'
#
loop_
_entity.id
_entity.type
_entity.pdbx_description
1 polymer ?
#
loop_
_entity_poly.entity_id
_entity_poly.type
_entity_poly.pdbx_seq_one_letter_code
_entity_poly.pdbx_strand_id
1 'polypeptide(L)'
;MNIDSVSINQFDLFLFDLDGTLVNTEELHYQAYRNAFESFCLEIPHSSFTFNEYCRYAHFDDVSMKEFVGKQTALPYEKIYSKKKEEFLHLLDGNLQFIEGAEALLKYLIQKNIKTAIVTHSDSDILGKILSKIPLLTNITYMITRNDYTNRKPNPECYIKALNHFQDCKNPIGFEDSYKGYISLVRSNVTSVFIGEESYYFFNKIKPQNHFRNFNTIKWESIKPTIENYTNFVDVCLDRYMKSIQLCRKKFIIIIKHIISLIKNYQGNIYLTGIGKSALICRKSVSTWQCLGISCHFLNIPDLFHGEFGILKEDDIIIYISNSGNTDELLKCCQYVREHFAVLQIGLTIKKDCSLKDLVNFHYSITEDENIYEIDSINMTPTTTSTLFLMLLDMLGVKLGEEQELTVEKFKRNHPGGELGKVQNNIIDYVVIVASGLGSRMFPLTKYIPKILITFKNRPFIQHMIEYWQMYCKKIIIICNSIYNELIKFYCENYFMVKIIHFDDGSPGTADTIHRSIKQEYYGKNILFTWCDILPEAEININQLSQSTIFTYGDECRYGLIDGNRIEKLSNGSGNIIGIYYIKSYRGFPNYTVGDDICDTFTVNYPKFLEYKLYSLIDIGDMMKLRKYNSQLLSLSFQTRFFNEIVKGIDDNTLIKRSLDAQGDEIIKKEINWYRNIKLNNNYTPKIYKFGHNTFEMEQLNAKPIYRVFDELYEDQKLNIISDIIEILDDLHSNKISIEKDILMQDTKIECYDKVYARLNKIGTLIDYFGSIKYVNGIKIDNVDKVLLECYDIIKQYVDTRDIYSFIHGDCQFSNMLIDNTNNQNKIYLIDPRGYFGKTLLYGLPEYDFSKVLYALSGYDKFNNNQEYYIENISNDCMELKIQHNLDLIGKLPSKICNRCTLALTVIHWIALAQYNRNDVMKCSTSYYYGLYLHAKYMKNLNDIDQILNN
;
A
#
# COMPACT_ATOMS: atom_id res chain seq x y z
N MET A 1 24.35 0.63 -38.27
CA MET A 1 23.61 0.12 -37.10
C MET A 1 24.65 -0.22 -36.03
N ASN A 2 24.64 0.46 -34.88
CA ASN A 2 25.46 0.05 -33.72
C ASN A 2 24.69 -1.08 -33.03
N ILE A 3 24.90 -2.31 -33.50
CA ILE A 3 24.30 -3.50 -32.91
C ILE A 3 25.11 -3.82 -31.66
N ASP A 4 24.66 -3.35 -30.50
CA ASP A 4 25.23 -3.81 -29.23
C ASP A 4 24.76 -5.24 -28.95
N SER A 5 25.65 -6.18 -29.30
CA SER A 5 25.37 -7.60 -29.19
C SER A 5 25.06 -8.07 -27.76
N VAL A 6 25.60 -7.41 -26.73
CA VAL A 6 25.36 -7.82 -25.34
C VAL A 6 23.94 -7.46 -24.92
N SER A 7 23.51 -6.23 -25.23
CA SER A 7 22.18 -5.73 -24.88
C SER A 7 21.05 -6.35 -25.71
N ILE A 8 21.30 -6.85 -26.92
CA ILE A 8 20.28 -7.58 -27.69
C ILE A 8 20.08 -9.00 -27.14
N ASN A 9 21.16 -9.65 -26.70
CA ASN A 9 21.14 -11.04 -26.26
C ASN A 9 20.45 -11.25 -24.89
N GLN A 10 20.02 -10.18 -24.21
CA GLN A 10 19.21 -10.29 -22.99
C GLN A 10 17.77 -10.78 -23.29
N PHE A 11 17.33 -10.71 -24.54
CA PHE A 11 16.03 -11.17 -25.01
C PHE A 11 16.17 -12.50 -25.76
N ASP A 12 15.27 -13.44 -25.49
CA ASP A 12 15.29 -14.79 -26.05
C ASP A 12 14.13 -15.07 -27.03
N LEU A 13 13.25 -14.09 -27.24
CA LEU A 13 12.18 -14.10 -28.23
C LEU A 13 11.87 -12.68 -28.72
N PHE A 14 11.80 -12.51 -30.04
CA PHE A 14 11.44 -11.26 -30.69
C PHE A 14 10.11 -11.38 -31.43
N LEU A 15 9.13 -10.60 -31.02
CA LEU A 15 7.79 -10.54 -31.60
C LEU A 15 7.68 -9.28 -32.47
N PHE A 16 7.33 -9.42 -33.74
CA PHE A 16 7.21 -8.30 -34.65
C PHE A 16 5.78 -8.21 -35.19
N ASP A 17 5.16 -7.02 -35.11
CA ASP A 17 4.16 -6.71 -36.13
C ASP A 17 4.84 -6.61 -37.51
N LEU A 18 4.06 -6.80 -38.58
CA LEU A 18 4.57 -6.80 -39.93
C LEU A 18 4.44 -5.43 -40.59
N ASP A 19 3.22 -4.91 -40.63
CA ASP A 19 2.82 -3.79 -41.47
C ASP A 19 3.12 -2.49 -40.73
N GLY A 20 3.96 -1.62 -41.28
CA GLY A 20 4.42 -0.40 -40.60
C GLY A 20 5.52 -0.63 -39.54
N THR A 21 5.69 -1.88 -39.09
CA THR A 21 6.78 -2.27 -38.18
C THR A 21 7.98 -2.90 -38.90
N LEU A 22 7.86 -4.06 -39.56
CA LEU A 22 9.00 -4.66 -40.28
C LEU A 22 9.12 -4.11 -41.70
N VAL A 23 7.99 -3.92 -42.37
CA VAL A 23 7.92 -3.48 -43.77
C VAL A 23 7.11 -2.19 -43.86
N ASN A 24 7.53 -1.26 -44.72
CA ASN A 24 6.80 -0.02 -44.91
C ASN A 24 5.61 -0.24 -45.87
N THR A 25 4.46 -0.64 -45.31
CA THR A 25 3.21 -0.89 -46.07
C THR A 25 2.09 0.10 -45.77
N GLU A 26 2.18 0.89 -44.69
CA GLU A 26 1.13 1.85 -44.31
C GLU A 26 0.94 2.96 -45.35
N GLU A 27 2.03 3.46 -45.93
CA GLU A 27 1.95 4.47 -46.98
C GLU A 27 1.31 3.90 -48.26
N LEU A 28 1.54 2.62 -48.55
CA LEU A 28 0.88 1.90 -49.65
C LEU A 28 -0.60 1.68 -49.36
N HIS A 29 -0.99 1.42 -48.11
CA HIS A 29 -2.40 1.32 -47.72
C HIS A 29 -3.14 2.65 -47.87
N TYR A 30 -2.50 3.75 -47.47
CA TYR A 30 -3.02 5.10 -47.68
C TYR A 30 -3.18 5.41 -49.18
N GLN A 31 -2.16 5.16 -49.99
CA GLN A 31 -2.22 5.34 -51.45
C GLN A 31 -3.29 4.45 -52.10
N ALA A 32 -3.43 3.19 -51.66
CA ALA A 32 -4.46 2.29 -52.17
C ALA A 32 -5.87 2.80 -51.89
N TYR A 33 -6.11 3.42 -50.72
CA TYR A 33 -7.38 4.10 -50.46
C TYR A 33 -7.60 5.30 -51.38
N ARG A 34 -6.57 6.12 -51.64
CA ARG A 34 -6.63 7.25 -52.58
C ARG A 34 -6.99 6.78 -54.00
N ASN A 35 -6.27 5.79 -54.52
CA ASN A 35 -6.55 5.20 -55.84
C ASN A 35 -7.96 4.61 -55.91
N ALA A 36 -8.41 3.94 -54.83
CA ALA A 36 -9.77 3.41 -54.77
C ALA A 36 -10.80 4.53 -54.84
N PHE A 37 -10.62 5.63 -54.10
CA PHE A 37 -11.51 6.79 -54.17
C PHE A 37 -11.56 7.40 -55.59
N GLU A 38 -10.39 7.58 -56.22
CA GLU A 38 -10.29 8.09 -57.58
C GLU A 38 -10.98 7.19 -58.61
N SER A 39 -10.84 5.87 -58.47
CA SER A 39 -11.48 4.88 -59.36
C SER A 39 -13.02 4.91 -59.32
N PHE A 40 -13.59 5.45 -58.24
CA PHE A 40 -15.03 5.69 -58.10
C PHE A 40 -15.42 7.17 -58.28
N CYS A 41 -14.51 8.01 -58.80
CA CYS A 41 -14.69 9.44 -59.00
C CYS A 41 -15.05 10.20 -57.71
N LEU A 42 -14.52 9.76 -56.56
CA LEU A 42 -14.68 10.44 -55.27
C LEU A 42 -13.54 11.45 -55.08
N GLU A 43 -13.81 12.72 -55.32
CA GLU A 43 -12.85 13.81 -55.14
C GLU A 43 -12.68 14.13 -53.65
N ILE A 44 -11.78 13.43 -52.97
CA ILE A 44 -11.41 13.71 -51.58
C ILE A 44 -10.16 14.62 -51.55
N PRO A 45 -10.28 15.90 -51.15
CA PRO A 45 -9.14 16.80 -51.09
C PRO A 45 -8.01 16.23 -50.23
N HIS A 46 -6.76 16.40 -50.64
CA HIS A 46 -5.59 15.94 -49.86
C HIS A 46 -5.57 16.50 -48.44
N SER A 47 -6.06 17.73 -48.24
CA SER A 47 -6.17 18.37 -46.92
C SER A 47 -7.18 17.68 -45.99
N SER A 48 -8.15 16.96 -46.53
CA SER A 48 -9.22 16.29 -45.76
C SER A 48 -8.93 14.84 -45.41
N PHE A 49 -8.00 14.19 -46.15
CA PHE A 49 -7.58 12.82 -45.92
C PHE A 49 -6.07 12.74 -46.18
N THR A 50 -5.31 13.20 -45.19
CA THR A 50 -3.85 13.09 -45.14
C THR A 50 -3.45 11.70 -44.62
N PHE A 51 -2.16 11.36 -44.71
CA PHE A 51 -1.64 10.11 -44.10
C PHE A 51 -1.93 10.04 -42.59
N ASN A 52 -1.77 11.16 -41.86
CA ASN A 52 -2.08 11.21 -40.43
C ASN A 52 -3.58 11.00 -40.15
N GLU A 53 -4.46 11.52 -41.00
CA GLU A 53 -5.91 11.27 -40.91
C GLU A 53 -6.26 9.82 -41.23
N TYR A 54 -5.61 9.21 -42.22
CA TYR A 54 -5.71 7.78 -42.47
C TYR A 54 -5.31 6.97 -41.22
N CYS A 55 -4.15 7.22 -40.64
CA CYS A 55 -3.70 6.56 -39.40
C CYS A 55 -4.70 6.78 -38.26
N ARG A 56 -5.27 7.98 -38.14
CA ARG A 56 -6.31 8.29 -37.15
C ARG A 56 -7.53 7.37 -37.30
N TYR A 57 -8.04 7.19 -38.51
CA TYR A 57 -9.22 6.37 -38.75
C TYR A 57 -8.94 4.86 -38.72
N ALA A 58 -7.83 4.43 -39.32
CA ALA A 58 -7.46 3.02 -39.43
C ALA A 58 -7.02 2.43 -38.07
N HIS A 59 -6.31 3.21 -37.26
CA HIS A 59 -5.70 2.71 -36.03
C HIS A 59 -6.59 2.92 -34.78
N PHE A 60 -7.76 3.55 -34.90
CA PHE A 60 -8.65 3.81 -33.75
C PHE A 60 -9.53 2.62 -33.39
N ASP A 61 -10.46 2.25 -34.27
CA ASP A 61 -11.37 1.12 -34.14
C ASP A 61 -11.68 0.54 -35.54
N ASP A 62 -12.48 -0.53 -35.61
CA ASP A 62 -12.77 -1.20 -36.89
C ASP A 62 -13.87 -0.49 -37.69
N VAL A 63 -14.43 0.59 -37.15
CA VAL A 63 -15.64 1.25 -37.65
C VAL A 63 -15.33 2.63 -38.23
N SER A 64 -14.32 3.32 -37.69
CA SER A 64 -13.98 4.71 -37.99
C SER A 64 -13.63 4.93 -39.47
N MET A 65 -12.84 4.03 -40.06
CA MET A 65 -12.54 4.12 -41.49
C MET A 65 -13.80 3.85 -42.34
N LYS A 66 -14.66 2.92 -41.91
CA LYS A 66 -15.93 2.64 -42.58
C LYS A 66 -16.89 3.83 -42.51
N GLU A 67 -16.98 4.50 -41.36
CA GLU A 67 -17.77 5.72 -41.18
C GLU A 67 -17.21 6.89 -41.97
N PHE A 68 -15.88 7.07 -41.99
CA PHE A 68 -15.24 8.10 -42.80
C PHE A 68 -15.63 7.91 -44.27
N VAL A 69 -15.45 6.70 -44.82
CA VAL A 69 -15.83 6.39 -46.21
C VAL A 69 -17.33 6.60 -46.44
N GLY A 70 -18.19 6.12 -45.52
CA GLY A 70 -19.64 6.29 -45.63
C GLY A 70 -20.12 7.74 -45.62
N LYS A 71 -19.34 8.67 -45.05
CA LYS A 71 -19.62 10.12 -45.15
C LYS A 71 -19.26 10.72 -46.51
N GLN A 72 -18.37 10.08 -47.26
CA GLN A 72 -17.93 10.58 -48.58
C GLN A 72 -18.76 10.02 -49.73
N THR A 73 -19.44 8.88 -49.54
CA THR A 73 -20.18 8.21 -50.62
C THR A 73 -21.36 7.38 -50.11
N ALA A 74 -22.40 7.27 -50.94
CA ALA A 74 -23.52 6.35 -50.73
C ALA A 74 -23.19 4.90 -51.15
N LEU A 75 -22.00 4.65 -51.72
CA LEU A 75 -21.56 3.31 -52.08
C LEU A 75 -21.34 2.45 -50.83
N PRO A 76 -21.66 1.15 -50.86
CA PRO A 76 -21.30 0.23 -49.79
C PRO A 76 -19.78 0.22 -49.57
N TYR A 77 -19.35 0.31 -48.31
CA TYR A 77 -17.94 0.31 -47.92
C TYR A 77 -17.19 -0.90 -48.49
N GLU A 78 -17.86 -2.05 -48.57
CA GLU A 78 -17.32 -3.30 -49.06
C GLU A 78 -16.84 -3.21 -50.51
N LYS A 79 -17.47 -2.36 -51.35
CA LYS A 79 -17.01 -2.10 -52.73
C LYS A 79 -15.73 -1.27 -52.75
N ILE A 80 -15.67 -0.20 -51.96
CA ILE A 80 -14.48 0.65 -51.84
C ILE A 80 -13.31 -0.18 -51.28
N TYR A 81 -13.56 -0.96 -50.23
CA TYR A 81 -12.55 -1.80 -49.60
C TYR A 81 -12.04 -2.90 -50.54
N SER A 82 -12.91 -3.52 -51.33
CA SER A 82 -12.51 -4.52 -52.34
C SER A 82 -11.58 -3.91 -53.40
N LYS A 83 -11.92 -2.70 -53.89
CA LYS A 83 -11.05 -1.98 -54.83
C LYS A 83 -9.73 -1.55 -54.19
N LYS A 84 -9.76 -1.07 -52.95
CA LYS A 84 -8.54 -0.79 -52.17
C LYS A 84 -7.65 -2.02 -52.04
N LYS A 85 -8.22 -3.22 -51.85
CA LYS A 85 -7.44 -4.47 -51.79
C LYS A 85 -6.74 -4.74 -53.13
N GLU A 86 -7.43 -4.54 -54.26
CA GLU A 86 -6.84 -4.67 -55.60
C GLU A 86 -5.70 -3.66 -55.83
N GLU A 87 -5.93 -2.37 -55.56
CA GLU A 87 -4.93 -1.31 -55.70
C GLU A 87 -3.72 -1.55 -54.79
N PHE A 88 -3.94 -2.00 -53.55
CA PHE A 88 -2.85 -2.34 -52.64
C PHE A 88 -1.99 -3.49 -53.18
N LEU A 89 -2.61 -4.52 -53.76
CA LEU A 89 -1.88 -5.62 -54.39
C LEU A 89 -1.05 -5.16 -55.59
N HIS A 90 -1.55 -4.21 -56.38
CA HIS A 90 -0.80 -3.63 -57.49
C HIS A 90 0.38 -2.76 -57.00
N LEU A 91 0.17 -1.97 -55.94
CA LEU A 91 1.23 -1.16 -55.32
C LEU A 91 2.32 -2.02 -54.66
N LEU A 92 1.95 -3.19 -54.12
CA LEU A 92 2.90 -4.18 -53.58
C LEU A 92 3.84 -4.76 -54.63
N ASP A 93 3.49 -4.74 -55.93
CA ASP A 93 4.39 -5.15 -57.00
C ASP A 93 5.51 -4.14 -57.28
N GLY A 94 5.43 -2.94 -56.68
CA GLY A 94 6.48 -1.92 -56.65
C GLY A 94 7.60 -2.20 -55.63
N ASN A 95 8.26 -1.14 -55.15
CA ASN A 95 9.46 -1.24 -54.31
C ASN A 95 9.10 -1.35 -52.81
N LEU A 96 8.72 -2.55 -52.34
CA LEU A 96 8.50 -2.84 -50.93
C LEU A 96 9.84 -2.84 -50.16
N GLN A 97 9.93 -2.08 -49.08
CA GLN A 97 11.16 -1.90 -48.31
C GLN A 97 10.96 -2.25 -46.83
N PHE A 98 12.05 -2.67 -46.18
CA PHE A 98 12.11 -2.77 -44.72
C PHE A 98 12.03 -1.38 -44.09
N ILE A 99 11.43 -1.29 -42.91
CA ILE A 99 11.65 -0.14 -42.03
C ILE A 99 13.14 -0.03 -41.71
N GLU A 100 13.68 1.19 -41.66
CA GLU A 100 15.11 1.43 -41.49
C GLU A 100 15.68 0.66 -40.30
N GLY A 101 16.66 -0.21 -40.58
CA GLY A 101 17.33 -1.06 -39.59
C GLY A 101 16.68 -2.42 -39.33
N ALA A 102 15.42 -2.65 -39.71
CA ALA A 102 14.71 -3.91 -39.47
C ALA A 102 15.42 -5.11 -40.14
N GLU A 103 15.89 -4.92 -41.39
CA GLU A 103 16.62 -5.95 -42.13
C GLU A 103 17.91 -6.38 -41.42
N ALA A 104 18.67 -5.41 -40.90
CA ALA A 104 19.94 -5.65 -40.24
C ALA A 104 19.73 -6.34 -38.88
N LEU A 105 18.69 -5.96 -38.12
CA LEU A 105 18.30 -6.67 -36.91
C LEU A 105 17.90 -8.12 -37.21
N LEU A 106 17.02 -8.35 -38.20
CA LEU A 106 16.60 -9.71 -38.56
C LEU A 106 17.78 -10.60 -38.96
N LYS A 107 18.70 -10.10 -39.79
CA LYS A 107 19.93 -10.81 -40.16
C LYS A 107 20.76 -11.20 -38.92
N TYR A 108 20.88 -10.29 -37.95
CA TYR A 108 21.57 -10.57 -36.69
C TYR A 108 20.88 -11.68 -35.87
N LEU A 109 19.55 -11.58 -35.71
CA LEU A 109 18.76 -12.56 -34.94
C LEU A 109 18.84 -13.96 -35.57
N ILE A 110 18.76 -14.04 -36.90
CA ILE A 110 18.91 -15.29 -37.66
C ILE A 110 20.32 -15.88 -37.45
N GLN A 111 21.37 -15.06 -37.57
CA GLN A 111 22.75 -15.50 -37.38
C GLN A 111 23.00 -16.03 -35.95
N LYS A 112 22.33 -15.45 -34.95
CA LYS A 112 22.43 -15.85 -33.53
C LYS A 112 21.45 -16.96 -33.15
N ASN A 113 20.62 -17.43 -34.08
CA ASN A 113 19.58 -18.42 -33.82
C ASN A 113 18.63 -18.01 -32.69
N ILE A 114 18.29 -16.71 -32.61
CA ILE A 114 17.32 -16.17 -31.66
C ILE A 114 15.92 -16.36 -32.26
N LYS A 115 14.97 -16.80 -31.44
CA LYS A 115 13.60 -17.07 -31.88
C LYS A 115 12.89 -15.78 -32.27
N THR A 116 12.15 -15.83 -33.38
CA THR A 116 11.41 -14.69 -33.92
C THR A 116 9.99 -15.10 -34.28
N ALA A 117 9.03 -14.19 -34.09
CA ALA A 117 7.67 -14.39 -34.56
C ALA A 117 7.10 -13.15 -35.25
N ILE A 118 6.34 -13.34 -36.33
CA ILE A 118 5.46 -12.30 -36.88
C ILE A 118 4.07 -12.47 -36.28
N VAL A 119 3.47 -11.36 -35.84
CA VAL A 119 2.10 -11.31 -35.33
C VAL A 119 1.35 -10.18 -36.03
N THR A 120 0.71 -10.48 -37.17
CA THR A 120 0.11 -9.48 -38.06
C THR A 120 -1.42 -9.55 -38.12
N HIS A 121 -2.04 -8.42 -38.48
CA HIS A 121 -3.45 -8.32 -38.88
C HIS A 121 -3.71 -8.60 -40.37
N SER A 122 -2.65 -8.81 -41.16
CA SER A 122 -2.76 -9.25 -42.54
C SER A 122 -3.25 -10.70 -42.64
N ASP A 123 -4.02 -10.98 -43.70
CA ASP A 123 -4.44 -12.35 -44.04
C ASP A 123 -3.26 -13.15 -44.61
N SER A 124 -3.43 -14.48 -44.67
CA SER A 124 -2.39 -15.40 -45.16
C SER A 124 -1.95 -15.13 -46.61
N ASP A 125 -2.86 -14.62 -47.45
CA ASP A 125 -2.59 -14.37 -48.87
C ASP A 125 -1.71 -13.13 -49.06
N ILE A 126 -1.99 -12.06 -48.32
CA ILE A 126 -1.17 -10.85 -48.29
C ILE A 126 0.22 -11.16 -47.72
N LEU A 127 0.27 -11.91 -46.60
CA LEU A 127 1.54 -12.33 -46.03
C LEU A 127 2.36 -13.13 -47.04
N GLY A 128 1.75 -14.11 -47.72
CA GLY A 128 2.44 -14.92 -48.75
C GLY A 128 3.05 -14.07 -49.87
N LYS A 129 2.36 -13.01 -50.31
CA LYS A 129 2.89 -12.07 -51.31
C LYS A 129 4.07 -11.26 -50.77
N ILE A 130 3.98 -10.74 -49.54
CA ILE A 130 5.08 -10.01 -48.90
C ILE A 130 6.31 -10.92 -48.76
N LEU A 131 6.14 -12.17 -48.32
CA LEU A 131 7.21 -13.15 -48.22
C LEU A 131 7.88 -13.44 -49.58
N SER A 132 7.11 -13.48 -50.67
CA SER A 132 7.67 -13.68 -52.02
C SER A 132 8.57 -12.53 -52.48
N LYS A 133 8.31 -11.32 -52.00
CA LYS A 133 9.09 -10.11 -52.34
C LYS A 133 10.26 -9.88 -51.39
N ILE A 134 10.13 -10.34 -50.14
CA ILE A 134 11.16 -10.24 -49.11
C ILE A 134 11.48 -11.64 -48.56
N PRO A 135 12.31 -12.42 -49.28
CA PRO A 135 12.63 -13.80 -48.89
C PRO A 135 13.26 -13.92 -47.50
N LEU A 136 13.91 -12.87 -46.98
CA LEU A 136 14.52 -12.89 -45.64
C LEU A 136 13.49 -13.21 -44.55
N LEU A 137 12.25 -12.75 -44.68
CA LEU A 137 11.18 -12.98 -43.71
C LEU A 137 10.77 -14.46 -43.60
N THR A 138 11.09 -15.30 -44.60
CA THR A 138 10.81 -16.74 -44.55
C THR A 138 11.63 -17.48 -43.48
N ASN A 139 12.67 -16.84 -42.92
CA ASN A 139 13.49 -17.40 -41.85
C ASN A 139 12.90 -17.16 -40.44
N ILE A 140 11.75 -16.49 -40.34
CA ILE A 140 11.10 -16.24 -39.05
C ILE A 140 10.51 -17.53 -38.49
N THR A 141 10.72 -17.76 -37.20
CA THR A 141 10.48 -19.06 -36.55
C THR A 141 8.99 -19.43 -36.50
N TYR A 142 8.11 -18.44 -36.32
CA TYR A 142 6.66 -18.67 -36.26
C TYR A 142 5.88 -17.46 -36.77
N MET A 143 4.71 -17.67 -37.37
CA MET A 143 3.91 -16.58 -37.91
C MET A 143 2.44 -16.75 -37.50
N ILE A 144 1.84 -15.65 -37.06
CA ILE A 144 0.43 -15.53 -36.71
C ILE A 144 -0.18 -14.47 -37.62
N THR A 145 -1.22 -14.88 -38.35
CA THR A 145 -1.99 -14.07 -39.28
C THR A 145 -3.37 -13.78 -38.73
N ARG A 146 -4.14 -12.92 -39.42
CA ARG A 146 -5.54 -12.66 -39.07
C ARG A 146 -6.39 -13.91 -38.92
N ASN A 147 -6.08 -14.97 -39.66
CA ASN A 147 -6.84 -16.21 -39.67
C ASN A 147 -6.63 -17.06 -38.40
N ASP A 148 -5.61 -16.74 -37.59
CA ASP A 148 -5.18 -17.58 -36.47
C ASP A 148 -5.82 -17.23 -35.13
N TYR A 149 -6.55 -16.11 -35.02
CA TYR A 149 -7.14 -15.67 -33.76
C TYR A 149 -8.51 -15.03 -33.97
N THR A 150 -9.33 -15.08 -32.92
CA THR A 150 -10.73 -14.65 -32.96
C THR A 150 -10.83 -13.14 -32.72
N ASN A 151 -10.27 -12.67 -31.61
CA ASN A 151 -10.34 -11.28 -31.17
C ASN A 151 -9.21 -10.44 -31.79
N ARG A 152 -9.55 -9.29 -32.36
CA ARG A 152 -8.59 -8.38 -33.01
C ARG A 152 -7.84 -7.52 -32.00
N LYS A 153 -6.66 -6.99 -32.37
CA LYS A 153 -5.95 -5.97 -31.58
C LYS A 153 -6.93 -4.80 -31.36
N PRO A 154 -7.10 -4.28 -30.13
CA PRO A 154 -6.15 -4.29 -29.01
C PRO A 154 -6.28 -5.49 -28.03
N ASN A 155 -7.01 -6.54 -28.39
CA ASN A 155 -7.03 -7.78 -27.63
C ASN A 155 -5.67 -8.52 -27.77
N PRO A 156 -5.02 -8.93 -26.67
CA PRO A 156 -3.70 -9.57 -26.69
C PRO A 156 -3.68 -11.00 -27.26
N GLU A 157 -4.82 -11.60 -27.63
CA GLU A 157 -4.95 -13.01 -28.08
C GLU A 157 -3.86 -13.41 -29.08
N CYS A 158 -3.61 -12.58 -30.09
CA CYS A 158 -2.61 -12.84 -31.12
C CYS A 158 -1.18 -12.97 -30.54
N TYR A 159 -0.78 -12.07 -29.64
CA TYR A 159 0.54 -12.13 -28.99
C TYR A 159 0.64 -13.24 -27.95
N ILE A 160 -0.44 -13.49 -27.20
CA ILE A 160 -0.50 -14.62 -26.25
C ILE A 160 -0.36 -15.95 -26.99
N LYS A 161 -0.99 -16.09 -28.16
CA LYS A 161 -0.85 -17.28 -29.00
C LYS A 161 0.59 -17.45 -29.49
N ALA A 162 1.29 -16.35 -29.80
CA ALA A 162 2.71 -16.37 -30.14
C ALA A 162 3.56 -16.84 -28.95
N LEU A 163 3.33 -16.25 -27.78
CA LEU A 163 4.04 -16.58 -26.53
C LEU A 163 3.81 -18.03 -26.10
N ASN A 164 2.57 -18.52 -26.23
CA ASN A 164 2.22 -19.91 -25.91
C ASN A 164 2.90 -20.93 -26.84
N HIS A 165 3.34 -20.54 -28.02
CA HIS A 165 4.17 -21.38 -28.89
C HIS A 165 5.62 -21.48 -28.37
N PHE A 166 6.10 -20.43 -27.71
CA PHE A 166 7.47 -20.30 -27.18
C PHE A 166 7.49 -20.24 -25.65
N GLN A 167 6.89 -21.24 -24.99
CA GLN A 167 6.74 -21.27 -23.52
C GLN A 167 8.08 -21.32 -22.75
N ASP A 168 9.16 -21.69 -23.44
CA ASP A 168 10.50 -21.80 -22.88
C ASP A 168 11.29 -20.48 -22.91
N CYS A 169 10.77 -19.44 -23.58
CA CYS A 169 11.35 -18.10 -23.61
C CYS A 169 10.90 -17.28 -22.38
N LYS A 170 11.86 -16.65 -21.71
CA LYS A 170 11.68 -15.91 -20.45
C LYS A 170 11.66 -14.40 -20.64
N ASN A 171 12.34 -13.88 -21.64
CA ASN A 171 12.52 -12.45 -21.89
C ASN A 171 12.05 -12.07 -23.30
N PRO A 172 10.74 -12.13 -23.58
CA PRO A 172 10.20 -11.70 -24.86
C PRO A 172 10.22 -10.17 -25.00
N ILE A 173 10.61 -9.70 -26.17
CA ILE A 173 10.47 -8.31 -26.60
C ILE A 173 9.59 -8.25 -27.84
N GLY A 174 8.72 -7.23 -27.91
CA GLY A 174 7.87 -7.00 -29.06
C GLY A 174 7.93 -5.60 -29.63
N PHE A 175 7.62 -5.49 -30.92
CA PHE A 175 7.67 -4.24 -31.70
C PHE A 175 6.33 -4.01 -32.42
N GLU A 176 5.82 -2.78 -32.31
CA GLU A 176 4.55 -2.34 -32.88
C GLU A 176 4.60 -0.85 -33.23
N ASP A 177 3.84 -0.43 -34.25
CA ASP A 177 3.77 0.96 -34.75
C ASP A 177 2.36 1.56 -34.63
N SER A 178 1.36 0.74 -34.29
CA SER A 178 -0.05 1.15 -34.23
C SER A 178 -0.57 1.31 -32.80
N TYR A 179 -1.68 2.06 -32.63
CA TYR A 179 -2.32 2.24 -31.31
C TYR A 179 -2.90 0.94 -30.79
N LYS A 180 -3.74 0.29 -31.59
CA LYS A 180 -4.35 -1.00 -31.23
C LYS A 180 -3.28 -2.03 -30.93
N GLY A 181 -2.25 -2.08 -31.77
CA GLY A 181 -1.23 -3.09 -31.69
C GLY A 181 -0.29 -2.92 -30.52
N TYR A 182 0.21 -1.72 -30.26
CA TYR A 182 1.00 -1.46 -29.06
C TYR A 182 0.22 -1.74 -27.76
N ILE A 183 -1.07 -1.38 -27.70
CA ILE A 183 -1.90 -1.73 -26.53
C ILE A 183 -2.08 -3.25 -26.39
N SER A 184 -2.26 -3.96 -27.50
CA SER A 184 -2.31 -5.42 -27.53
C SER A 184 -1.01 -6.04 -26.99
N LEU A 185 0.13 -5.48 -27.42
CA LEU A 185 1.44 -5.94 -27.03
C LEU A 185 1.72 -5.70 -25.54
N VAL A 186 1.43 -4.50 -25.02
CA VAL A 186 1.55 -4.19 -23.58
C VAL A 186 0.69 -5.13 -22.74
N ARG A 187 -0.53 -5.43 -23.20
CA ARG A 187 -1.46 -6.37 -22.52
C ARG A 187 -0.99 -7.82 -22.54
N SER A 188 -0.05 -8.18 -23.40
CA SER A 188 0.57 -9.50 -23.43
C SER A 188 1.73 -9.66 -22.43
N ASN A 189 2.04 -8.61 -21.65
CA ASN A 189 3.06 -8.59 -20.59
C ASN A 189 4.48 -8.88 -21.08
N VAL A 190 4.85 -8.35 -22.25
CA VAL A 190 6.19 -8.44 -22.82
C VAL A 190 6.88 -7.08 -22.82
N THR A 191 8.20 -7.05 -22.93
CA THR A 191 8.92 -5.79 -23.16
C THR A 191 8.43 -5.18 -24.48
N SER A 192 7.72 -4.07 -24.39
CA SER A 192 7.03 -3.48 -25.55
C SER A 192 7.79 -2.28 -26.08
N VAL A 193 7.99 -2.23 -27.39
CA VAL A 193 8.68 -1.14 -28.09
C VAL A 193 7.75 -0.57 -29.15
N PHE A 194 7.55 0.75 -29.10
CA PHE A 194 6.81 1.47 -30.12
C PHE A 194 7.77 2.00 -31.20
N ILE A 195 7.52 1.65 -32.47
CA ILE A 195 8.27 2.11 -33.63
C ILE A 195 7.44 3.14 -34.39
N GLY A 196 7.91 4.39 -34.47
CA GLY A 196 7.21 5.44 -35.22
C GLY A 196 7.58 6.84 -34.78
N GLU A 197 7.00 7.86 -35.40
CA GLU A 197 7.26 9.26 -35.08
C GLU A 197 6.45 9.74 -33.85
N GLU A 198 6.98 10.70 -33.09
CA GLU A 198 6.23 11.36 -31.99
C GLU A 198 5.00 12.14 -32.51
N SER A 199 5.01 12.50 -33.80
CA SER A 199 3.88 13.14 -34.48
C SER A 199 2.70 12.20 -34.75
N TYR A 200 2.85 10.91 -34.47
CA TYR A 200 1.77 9.93 -34.59
C TYR A 200 0.55 10.34 -33.74
N TYR A 201 -0.64 10.30 -34.34
CA TYR A 201 -1.86 10.88 -33.75
C TYR A 201 -2.17 10.36 -32.33
N PHE A 202 -1.96 9.06 -32.09
CA PHE A 202 -2.24 8.43 -30.79
C PHE A 202 -1.03 8.40 -29.85
N PHE A 203 0.11 9.01 -30.22
CA PHE A 203 1.34 8.96 -29.43
C PHE A 203 1.11 9.41 -27.98
N ASN A 204 0.46 10.56 -27.78
CA ASN A 204 0.12 11.10 -26.47
C ASN A 204 -0.89 10.26 -25.68
N LYS A 205 -1.66 9.40 -26.36
CA LYS A 205 -2.61 8.47 -25.74
C LYS A 205 -1.93 7.19 -25.29
N ILE A 206 -0.89 6.76 -26.01
CA ILE A 206 -0.10 5.57 -25.68
C ILE A 206 0.92 5.88 -24.59
N LYS A 207 1.68 6.98 -24.75
CA LYS A 207 2.86 7.33 -23.94
C LYS A 207 3.80 6.14 -23.79
N PRO A 208 4.36 5.63 -24.92
CA PRO A 208 5.16 4.41 -24.91
C PRO A 208 6.38 4.55 -23.99
N GLN A 209 6.65 3.51 -23.21
CA GLN A 209 7.79 3.48 -22.30
C GLN A 209 9.12 3.37 -23.07
N ASN A 210 9.14 2.53 -24.10
CA ASN A 210 10.25 2.41 -25.04
C ASN A 210 9.75 2.86 -26.41
N HIS A 211 10.29 3.96 -26.91
CA HIS A 211 9.91 4.51 -28.20
C HIS A 211 11.14 4.89 -29.00
N PHE A 212 11.11 4.50 -30.26
CA PHE A 212 12.15 4.80 -31.23
C PHE A 212 11.52 5.07 -32.59
N ARG A 213 12.16 5.94 -33.37
CA ARG A 213 11.69 6.30 -34.71
C ARG A 213 11.69 5.10 -35.66
N ASN A 214 12.75 4.31 -35.59
CA ASN A 214 12.99 3.10 -36.36
C ASN A 214 14.04 2.23 -35.67
N PHE A 215 14.38 1.08 -36.24
CA PHE A 215 15.29 0.12 -35.62
C PHE A 215 16.74 0.61 -35.54
N ASN A 216 17.17 1.54 -36.39
CA ASN A 216 18.49 2.16 -36.28
C ASN A 216 18.62 3.10 -35.08
N THR A 217 17.49 3.66 -34.62
CA THR A 217 17.46 4.59 -33.48
C THR A 217 17.32 3.90 -32.12
N ILE A 218 17.15 2.57 -32.10
CA ILE A 218 17.05 1.80 -30.86
C ILE A 218 18.34 1.90 -30.07
N LYS A 219 18.22 2.31 -28.80
CA LYS A 219 19.28 2.25 -27.79
C LYS A 219 19.06 0.99 -26.95
N TRP A 220 19.64 -0.12 -27.38
CA TRP A 220 19.39 -1.45 -26.81
C TRP A 220 19.69 -1.53 -25.31
N GLU A 221 20.70 -0.79 -24.86
CA GLU A 221 21.10 -0.64 -23.46
C GLU A 221 20.02 0.00 -22.57
N SER A 222 19.13 0.82 -23.15
CA SER A 222 18.04 1.48 -22.41
C SER A 222 16.81 0.61 -22.22
N ILE A 223 16.66 -0.44 -23.03
CA ILE A 223 15.51 -1.34 -22.98
C ILE A 223 15.83 -2.46 -21.98
N LYS A 224 15.08 -2.50 -20.87
CA LYS A 224 15.21 -3.56 -19.86
C LYS A 224 14.10 -4.60 -20.03
N PRO A 225 14.40 -5.91 -19.88
CA PRO A 225 13.39 -6.96 -19.81
C PRO A 225 12.36 -6.63 -18.74
N THR A 226 11.09 -6.90 -19.04
CA THR A 226 10.02 -6.76 -18.07
C THR A 226 10.21 -7.84 -17.02
N ILE A 227 10.86 -7.50 -15.90
CA ILE A 227 10.87 -8.32 -14.69
C ILE A 227 9.40 -8.49 -14.29
N GLU A 228 8.95 -9.71 -13.96
CA GLU A 228 7.58 -9.97 -13.45
C GLU A 228 7.25 -8.97 -12.34
N ASN A 229 6.57 -7.89 -12.71
CA ASN A 229 6.23 -6.82 -11.82
C ASN A 229 4.80 -7.09 -11.36
N TYR A 230 4.67 -8.00 -10.39
CA TYR A 230 3.37 -8.38 -9.82
C TYR A 230 2.53 -7.17 -9.42
N THR A 231 3.16 -6.07 -9.02
CA THR A 231 2.50 -4.79 -8.72
C THR A 231 1.75 -4.23 -9.93
N ASN A 232 2.35 -4.22 -11.13
CA ASN A 232 1.71 -3.69 -12.34
C ASN A 232 0.59 -4.62 -12.84
N PHE A 233 0.74 -5.94 -12.70
CA PHE A 233 -0.33 -6.88 -13.00
C PHE A 233 -1.53 -6.70 -12.06
N VAL A 234 -1.28 -6.55 -10.76
CA VAL A 234 -2.32 -6.29 -9.76
C VAL A 234 -3.03 -4.97 -10.05
N ASP A 235 -2.29 -3.89 -10.31
CA ASP A 235 -2.88 -2.58 -10.62
C ASP A 235 -3.78 -2.64 -11.86
N VAL A 236 -3.33 -3.31 -12.93
CA VAL A 236 -4.15 -3.52 -14.14
C VAL A 236 -5.40 -4.35 -13.86
N CYS A 237 -5.30 -5.39 -13.03
CA CYS A 237 -6.46 -6.20 -12.62
C CYS A 237 -7.47 -5.38 -11.82
N LEU A 238 -6.98 -4.58 -10.87
CA LEU A 238 -7.81 -3.70 -10.05
C LEU A 238 -8.50 -2.64 -10.89
N ASP A 239 -7.78 -1.98 -11.81
CA ASP A 239 -8.35 -1.00 -12.73
C ASP A 239 -9.47 -1.58 -13.59
N ARG A 240 -9.32 -2.83 -14.06
CA ARG A 240 -10.37 -3.54 -14.82
C ARG A 240 -11.62 -3.81 -13.98
N TYR A 241 -11.46 -4.26 -12.73
CA TYR A 241 -12.57 -4.42 -11.81
C TYR A 241 -13.27 -3.08 -11.57
N MET A 242 -12.52 -2.03 -11.23
CA MET A 242 -13.05 -0.70 -10.92
C MET A 242 -13.82 -0.10 -12.09
N LYS A 243 -13.27 -0.20 -13.30
CA LYS A 243 -13.96 0.25 -14.52
C LYS A 243 -15.26 -0.50 -14.75
N SER A 244 -15.25 -1.83 -14.61
CA SER A 244 -16.44 -2.68 -14.80
C SER A 244 -17.53 -2.36 -13.78
N ILE A 245 -17.16 -2.12 -12.52
CA ILE A 245 -18.09 -1.70 -11.47
C ILE A 245 -18.71 -0.34 -11.82
N GLN A 246 -17.91 0.61 -12.30
CA GLN A 246 -18.39 1.94 -12.69
C GLN A 246 -19.43 1.87 -13.83
N LEU A 247 -19.21 1.00 -14.82
CA LEU A 247 -20.14 0.77 -15.93
C LEU A 247 -21.48 0.19 -15.45
N CYS A 248 -21.45 -0.77 -14.52
CA CYS A 248 -22.65 -1.45 -14.02
C CYS A 248 -23.46 -0.65 -13.00
N ARG A 249 -22.85 0.37 -12.36
CA ARG A 249 -23.43 1.10 -11.21
C ARG A 249 -24.86 1.56 -11.42
N LYS A 250 -25.17 2.19 -12.56
CA LYS A 250 -26.52 2.70 -12.86
C LYS A 250 -27.53 1.56 -12.99
N LYS A 251 -27.15 0.46 -13.64
CA LYS A 251 -28.03 -0.71 -13.81
C LYS A 251 -28.29 -1.41 -12.50
N PHE A 252 -27.29 -1.56 -11.63
CA PHE A 252 -27.47 -2.16 -10.32
C PHE A 252 -28.55 -1.44 -9.51
N ILE A 253 -28.53 -0.10 -9.48
CA ILE A 253 -29.55 0.70 -8.78
C ILE A 253 -30.95 0.40 -9.31
N ILE A 254 -31.12 0.37 -10.63
CA ILE A 254 -32.42 0.12 -11.27
C ILE A 254 -32.92 -1.30 -10.98
N ILE A 255 -32.05 -2.29 -11.18
CA ILE A 255 -32.35 -3.71 -11.00
C ILE A 255 -32.75 -4.00 -9.56
N ILE A 256 -31.96 -3.53 -8.58
CA ILE A 256 -32.24 -3.72 -7.16
C ILE A 256 -33.60 -3.11 -6.81
N LYS A 257 -33.85 -1.85 -7.22
CA LYS A 257 -35.12 -1.17 -6.94
C LYS A 257 -36.32 -1.96 -7.49
N HIS A 258 -36.22 -2.46 -8.71
CA HIS A 258 -37.30 -3.20 -9.35
C HIS A 258 -37.51 -4.57 -8.71
N ILE A 259 -36.44 -5.35 -8.52
CA ILE A 259 -36.54 -6.70 -7.93
C ILE A 259 -37.10 -6.62 -6.51
N ILE A 260 -36.69 -5.64 -5.70
CA ILE A 260 -37.26 -5.45 -4.36
C ILE A 260 -38.76 -5.15 -4.43
N SER A 261 -39.19 -4.28 -5.36
CA SER A 261 -40.61 -3.97 -5.51
C SER A 261 -41.44 -5.19 -5.92
N LEU A 262 -40.84 -6.11 -6.69
CA LEU A 262 -41.46 -7.38 -7.06
C LEU A 262 -41.54 -8.30 -5.84
N ILE A 263 -40.42 -8.56 -5.17
CA ILE A 263 -40.31 -9.51 -4.05
C ILE A 263 -41.18 -9.10 -2.85
N LYS A 264 -41.36 -7.80 -2.58
CA LYS A 264 -42.14 -7.30 -1.44
C LYS A 264 -43.58 -7.83 -1.37
N ASN A 265 -44.16 -8.22 -2.50
CA ASN A 265 -45.55 -8.68 -2.57
C ASN A 265 -45.70 -10.20 -2.54
N TYR A 266 -44.61 -10.96 -2.39
CA TYR A 266 -44.63 -12.43 -2.40
C TYR A 266 -44.41 -13.00 -1.01
N GLN A 267 -45.12 -14.10 -0.71
CA GLN A 267 -45.02 -14.81 0.57
C GLN A 267 -44.30 -16.17 0.48
N GLY A 268 -43.93 -16.61 -0.74
CA GLY A 268 -43.18 -17.84 -0.95
C GLY A 268 -41.67 -17.71 -0.68
N ASN A 269 -40.96 -18.80 -0.93
CA ASN A 269 -39.50 -18.88 -0.82
C ASN A 269 -38.81 -18.27 -2.03
N ILE A 270 -37.60 -17.75 -1.81
CA ILE A 270 -36.74 -17.29 -2.90
C ILE A 270 -35.70 -18.35 -3.22
N TYR A 271 -35.62 -18.75 -4.47
CA TYR A 271 -34.65 -19.70 -4.97
C TYR A 271 -33.62 -19.02 -5.86
N LEU A 272 -32.33 -19.18 -5.55
CA LEU A 272 -31.25 -18.75 -6.44
C LEU A 272 -30.69 -19.97 -7.18
N THR A 273 -30.49 -19.86 -8.49
CA THR A 273 -29.94 -20.95 -9.29
C THR A 273 -29.03 -20.48 -10.41
N GLY A 274 -28.16 -21.36 -10.88
CA GLY A 274 -27.19 -21.14 -11.94
C GLY A 274 -26.40 -22.42 -12.20
N ILE A 275 -25.62 -22.45 -13.29
CA ILE A 275 -24.74 -23.56 -13.65
C ILE A 275 -23.27 -23.15 -13.49
N GLY A 276 -22.39 -24.08 -13.11
CA GLY A 276 -20.95 -23.86 -13.02
C GLY A 276 -20.57 -22.75 -12.02
N LYS A 277 -19.78 -21.75 -12.46
CA LYS A 277 -19.36 -20.63 -11.59
C LYS A 277 -20.54 -19.80 -11.08
N SER A 278 -21.60 -19.63 -11.87
CA SER A 278 -22.83 -18.96 -11.43
C SER A 278 -23.50 -19.71 -10.27
N ALA A 279 -23.44 -21.05 -10.25
CA ALA A 279 -23.95 -21.85 -9.12
C ALA A 279 -23.20 -21.54 -7.81
N LEU A 280 -21.88 -21.38 -7.87
CA LEU A 280 -21.07 -21.03 -6.69
C LEU A 280 -21.43 -19.65 -6.14
N ILE A 281 -21.65 -18.68 -7.03
CA ILE A 281 -22.13 -17.34 -6.64
C ILE A 281 -23.49 -17.44 -5.97
N CYS A 282 -24.45 -18.17 -6.56
CA CYS A 282 -25.77 -18.38 -5.96
C CYS A 282 -25.68 -19.05 -4.58
N ARG A 283 -24.84 -20.07 -4.39
CA ARG A 283 -24.67 -20.74 -3.08
C ARG A 283 -24.12 -19.79 -2.02
N LYS A 284 -23.09 -18.99 -2.35
CA LYS A 284 -22.57 -17.94 -1.45
C LYS A 284 -23.68 -16.94 -1.10
N SER A 285 -24.40 -16.44 -2.10
CA SER A 285 -25.47 -15.46 -1.91
C SER A 285 -26.62 -16.02 -1.07
N VAL A 286 -27.05 -17.27 -1.28
CA VAL A 286 -28.05 -17.94 -0.42
C VAL A 286 -27.59 -17.98 1.04
N SER A 287 -26.34 -18.40 1.28
CA SER A 287 -25.77 -18.39 2.63
C SER A 287 -25.83 -16.97 3.23
N THR A 288 -25.41 -15.96 2.48
CA THR A 288 -25.43 -14.55 2.94
C THR A 288 -26.85 -14.06 3.22
N TRP A 289 -27.82 -14.39 2.37
CA TRP A 289 -29.20 -13.95 2.51
C TRP A 289 -29.90 -14.63 3.69
N GLN A 290 -29.62 -15.91 3.94
CA GLN A 290 -30.09 -16.62 5.15
C GLN A 290 -29.49 -16.01 6.42
N CYS A 291 -28.22 -15.59 6.39
CA CYS A 291 -27.61 -14.85 7.48
C CYS A 291 -28.38 -13.55 7.77
N LEU A 292 -28.86 -12.88 6.72
CA LEU A 292 -29.68 -11.66 6.79
C LEU A 292 -31.17 -11.92 7.11
N GLY A 293 -31.54 -13.17 7.42
CA GLY A 293 -32.89 -13.53 7.83
C GLY A 293 -33.89 -13.73 6.68
N ILE A 294 -33.42 -13.77 5.43
CA ILE A 294 -34.25 -13.97 4.24
C ILE A 294 -34.49 -15.47 4.04
N SER A 295 -35.75 -15.88 3.83
CA SER A 295 -36.08 -17.26 3.46
C SER A 295 -35.71 -17.52 2.01
N CYS A 296 -34.50 -18.06 1.80
CA CYS A 296 -34.03 -18.41 0.47
C CYS A 296 -33.24 -19.73 0.43
N HIS A 297 -33.22 -20.36 -0.74
CA HIS A 297 -32.58 -21.65 -0.96
C HIS A 297 -31.83 -21.69 -2.30
N PHE A 298 -30.84 -22.57 -2.42
CA PHE A 298 -30.18 -22.83 -3.70
C PHE A 298 -30.88 -23.98 -4.40
N LEU A 299 -31.25 -23.81 -5.67
CA LEU A 299 -31.75 -24.92 -6.50
C LEU A 299 -30.64 -25.46 -7.37
N ASN A 300 -30.36 -26.76 -7.24
CA ASN A 300 -29.42 -27.45 -8.10
C ASN A 300 -30.17 -28.03 -9.31
N ILE A 301 -29.96 -27.44 -10.49
CA ILE A 301 -30.69 -27.81 -11.71
C ILE A 301 -30.60 -29.31 -12.06
N PRO A 302 -29.43 -29.98 -11.97
CA PRO A 302 -29.36 -31.43 -12.23
C PRO A 302 -30.29 -32.25 -11.33
N ASP A 303 -30.37 -31.91 -10.03
CA ASP A 303 -31.16 -32.68 -9.05
C ASP A 303 -32.68 -32.52 -9.31
N LEU A 304 -33.11 -31.37 -9.85
CA LEU A 304 -34.51 -31.15 -10.22
C LEU A 304 -34.99 -32.18 -11.26
N PHE A 305 -34.19 -32.43 -12.30
CA PHE A 305 -34.50 -33.44 -13.32
C PHE A 305 -34.47 -34.88 -12.78
N HIS A 306 -34.00 -35.08 -11.55
CA HIS A 306 -34.02 -36.36 -10.84
C HIS A 306 -35.09 -36.43 -9.74
N GLY A 307 -36.07 -35.51 -9.73
CA GLY A 307 -37.31 -35.62 -8.95
C GLY A 307 -37.54 -34.52 -7.92
N GLU A 308 -36.64 -33.53 -7.80
CA GLU A 308 -36.73 -32.50 -6.76
C GLU A 308 -37.63 -31.30 -7.11
N PHE A 309 -38.28 -31.29 -8.28
CA PHE A 309 -39.23 -30.22 -8.64
C PHE A 309 -40.39 -30.05 -7.64
N GLY A 310 -40.71 -31.09 -6.86
CA GLY A 310 -41.74 -31.02 -5.81
C GLY A 310 -41.43 -30.07 -4.65
N ILE A 311 -40.23 -29.49 -4.58
CA ILE A 311 -39.88 -28.46 -3.59
C ILE A 311 -40.57 -27.12 -3.87
N LEU A 312 -40.93 -26.86 -5.13
CA LEU A 312 -41.54 -25.61 -5.58
C LEU A 312 -43.03 -25.54 -5.21
N LYS A 313 -43.45 -24.38 -4.70
CA LYS A 313 -44.83 -24.06 -4.32
C LYS A 313 -45.33 -22.87 -5.12
N GLU A 314 -46.66 -22.71 -5.12
CA GLU A 314 -47.30 -21.49 -5.59
C GLU A 314 -46.74 -20.28 -4.81
N ASP A 315 -46.53 -19.15 -5.49
CA ASP A 315 -45.93 -17.90 -4.97
C ASP A 315 -44.44 -17.94 -4.63
N ASP A 316 -43.70 -19.00 -4.99
CA ASP A 316 -42.24 -19.00 -4.92
C ASP A 316 -41.61 -18.12 -6.03
N ILE A 317 -40.40 -17.62 -5.79
CA ILE A 317 -39.62 -16.84 -6.75
C ILE A 317 -38.35 -17.60 -7.11
N ILE A 318 -38.02 -17.72 -8.40
CA ILE A 318 -36.76 -18.27 -8.88
C ILE A 318 -35.96 -17.19 -9.59
N ILE A 319 -34.73 -16.95 -9.12
CA ILE A 319 -33.76 -16.04 -9.73
C ILE A 319 -32.66 -16.86 -10.39
N TYR A 320 -32.65 -16.82 -11.72
CA TYR A 320 -31.67 -17.49 -12.58
C TYR A 320 -30.49 -16.57 -12.85
N ILE A 321 -29.28 -17.05 -12.54
CA ILE A 321 -28.02 -16.37 -12.86
C ILE A 321 -27.31 -17.11 -13.99
N SER A 322 -27.10 -16.42 -15.11
CA SER A 322 -26.33 -16.95 -16.23
C SER A 322 -25.58 -15.83 -16.93
N ASN A 323 -24.26 -15.97 -17.13
CA ASN A 323 -23.50 -14.96 -17.87
C ASN A 323 -24.05 -14.79 -19.30
N SER A 324 -24.13 -15.89 -20.06
CA SER A 324 -24.58 -15.88 -21.47
C SER A 324 -26.10 -15.87 -21.62
N GLY A 325 -26.84 -16.38 -20.64
CA GLY A 325 -28.30 -16.61 -20.75
C GLY A 325 -28.68 -17.70 -21.76
N ASN A 326 -27.74 -18.54 -22.20
CA ASN A 326 -27.93 -19.58 -23.20
C ASN A 326 -27.46 -20.98 -22.75
N THR A 327 -27.35 -21.21 -21.44
CA THR A 327 -26.92 -22.51 -20.91
C THR A 327 -28.07 -23.51 -21.02
N ASP A 328 -27.89 -24.58 -21.80
CA ASP A 328 -28.96 -25.51 -22.17
C ASP A 328 -29.68 -26.15 -20.98
N GLU A 329 -28.96 -26.60 -19.95
CA GLU A 329 -29.57 -27.20 -18.76
C GLU A 329 -30.44 -26.19 -18.00
N LEU A 330 -29.98 -24.94 -17.95
CA LEU A 330 -30.71 -23.84 -17.32
C LEU A 330 -31.96 -23.46 -18.12
N LEU A 331 -31.86 -23.40 -19.45
CA LEU A 331 -32.99 -23.11 -20.33
C LEU A 331 -34.05 -24.20 -20.25
N LYS A 332 -33.66 -25.48 -20.29
CA LYS A 332 -34.57 -26.62 -20.12
C LYS A 332 -35.30 -26.57 -18.78
N CYS A 333 -34.58 -26.26 -17.71
CA CYS A 333 -35.18 -26.10 -16.39
C CYS A 333 -36.17 -24.94 -16.36
N CYS A 334 -35.80 -23.78 -16.92
CA CYS A 334 -36.64 -22.60 -16.96
C CYS A 334 -37.94 -22.85 -17.76
N GLN A 335 -37.83 -23.53 -18.91
CA GLN A 335 -38.99 -23.94 -19.71
C GLN A 335 -39.91 -24.88 -18.94
N TYR A 336 -39.37 -25.95 -18.33
CA TYR A 336 -40.17 -26.90 -17.55
C TYR A 336 -40.89 -26.22 -16.37
N VAL A 337 -40.17 -25.35 -15.65
CA VAL A 337 -40.76 -24.56 -14.56
C VAL A 337 -41.90 -23.69 -15.07
N ARG A 338 -41.70 -22.99 -16.19
CA ARG A 338 -42.71 -22.12 -16.80
C ARG A 338 -43.99 -22.88 -17.20
N GLU A 339 -43.85 -24.10 -17.70
CA GLU A 339 -44.97 -24.91 -18.20
C GLU A 339 -45.76 -25.57 -17.08
N HIS A 340 -45.13 -25.86 -15.93
CA HIS A 340 -45.71 -26.71 -14.90
C HIS A 340 -45.90 -26.06 -13.52
N PHE A 341 -45.29 -24.89 -13.26
CA PHE A 341 -45.32 -24.26 -11.94
C PHE A 341 -45.69 -22.77 -12.02
N ALA A 342 -46.57 -22.33 -11.13
CA ALA A 342 -46.96 -20.93 -10.99
C ALA A 342 -45.98 -20.16 -10.09
N VAL A 343 -44.71 -20.09 -10.52
CA VAL A 343 -43.63 -19.39 -9.80
C VAL A 343 -43.16 -18.16 -10.58
N LEU A 344 -42.74 -17.12 -9.87
CA LEU A 344 -42.18 -15.93 -10.50
C LEU A 344 -40.72 -16.18 -10.91
N GLN A 345 -40.42 -16.09 -12.19
CA GLN A 345 -39.10 -16.33 -12.75
C GLN A 345 -38.40 -15.00 -13.11
N ILE A 346 -37.21 -14.79 -12.57
CA ILE A 346 -36.36 -13.61 -12.83
C ILE A 346 -35.02 -14.09 -13.40
N GLY A 347 -34.62 -13.59 -14.57
CA GLY A 347 -33.33 -13.90 -15.19
C GLY A 347 -32.34 -12.73 -15.10
N LEU A 348 -31.15 -12.96 -14.55
CA LEU A 348 -30.05 -11.99 -14.52
C LEU A 348 -28.91 -12.46 -15.43
N THR A 349 -28.52 -11.61 -16.38
CA THR A 349 -27.47 -11.91 -17.37
C THR A 349 -26.46 -10.78 -17.57
N ILE A 350 -25.33 -11.10 -18.21
CA ILE A 350 -24.44 -10.08 -18.78
C ILE A 350 -24.89 -9.71 -20.19
N LYS A 351 -25.25 -10.73 -21.00
CA LYS A 351 -25.71 -10.53 -22.38
C LYS A 351 -27.19 -10.20 -22.41
N LYS A 352 -27.53 -9.07 -23.01
CA LYS A 352 -28.93 -8.62 -23.18
C LYS A 352 -29.71 -9.54 -24.12
N ASP A 353 -29.09 -9.92 -25.24
CA ASP A 353 -29.70 -10.84 -26.20
C ASP A 353 -29.33 -12.28 -25.88
N CYS A 354 -30.28 -12.97 -25.24
CA CYS A 354 -30.14 -14.36 -24.82
C CYS A 354 -31.51 -15.05 -24.83
N SER A 355 -31.51 -16.38 -24.89
CA SER A 355 -32.74 -17.19 -24.93
C SER A 355 -33.48 -17.18 -23.59
N LEU A 356 -32.75 -17.01 -22.48
CA LEU A 356 -33.35 -16.93 -21.15
C LEU A 356 -34.38 -15.80 -21.04
N LYS A 357 -34.16 -14.67 -21.74
CA LYS A 357 -35.05 -13.50 -21.68
C LYS A 357 -36.49 -13.81 -22.08
N ASP A 358 -36.66 -14.79 -22.98
CA ASP A 358 -37.95 -15.17 -23.54
C ASP A 358 -38.65 -16.24 -22.68
N LEU A 359 -37.95 -16.82 -21.71
CA LEU A 359 -38.43 -17.91 -20.84
C LEU A 359 -38.83 -17.44 -19.42
N VAL A 360 -38.29 -16.32 -18.95
CA VAL A 360 -38.56 -15.78 -17.61
C VAL A 360 -39.64 -14.69 -17.63
N ASN A 361 -40.27 -14.39 -16.48
CA ASN A 361 -41.23 -13.29 -16.38
C ASN A 361 -40.55 -11.92 -16.44
N PHE A 362 -39.38 -11.80 -15.80
CA PHE A 362 -38.59 -10.57 -15.81
C PHE A 362 -37.13 -10.87 -16.13
N HIS A 363 -36.56 -10.17 -17.10
CA HIS A 363 -35.17 -10.29 -17.48
C HIS A 363 -34.41 -8.98 -17.25
N TYR A 364 -33.20 -9.09 -16.70
CA TYR A 364 -32.31 -7.97 -16.50
C TYR A 364 -30.89 -8.29 -16.96
N SER A 365 -30.40 -7.54 -17.95
CA SER A 365 -28.97 -7.42 -18.20
C SER A 365 -28.35 -6.48 -17.19
N ILE A 366 -27.31 -6.92 -16.47
CA ILE A 366 -26.69 -6.12 -15.39
C ILE A 366 -25.76 -5.01 -15.92
N THR A 367 -25.51 -4.99 -17.23
CA THR A 367 -24.77 -3.95 -17.97
C THR A 367 -25.44 -3.66 -19.32
N GLU A 368 -25.19 -2.47 -19.88
CA GLU A 368 -25.48 -2.13 -21.29
C GLU A 368 -24.21 -2.10 -22.15
N ASP A 369 -23.05 -2.18 -21.51
CA ASP A 369 -21.76 -2.08 -22.17
C ASP A 369 -21.22 -3.49 -22.45
N GLU A 370 -20.91 -3.75 -23.72
CA GLU A 370 -20.26 -4.98 -24.18
C GLU A 370 -18.78 -5.05 -23.78
N ASN A 371 -18.21 -3.94 -23.29
CA ASN A 371 -16.81 -3.83 -22.85
C ASN A 371 -16.56 -4.32 -21.41
N ILE A 372 -17.31 -5.32 -20.94
CA ILE A 372 -16.97 -6.05 -19.73
C ILE A 372 -16.03 -7.18 -20.12
N TYR A 373 -14.77 -7.03 -19.73
CA TYR A 373 -13.74 -8.03 -19.96
C TYR A 373 -13.38 -8.72 -18.66
N GLU A 374 -13.25 -10.04 -18.73
CA GLU A 374 -12.57 -10.85 -17.73
C GLU A 374 -11.08 -10.46 -17.64
N ILE A 375 -10.49 -10.82 -16.52
CA ILE A 375 -9.09 -10.46 -16.23
C ILE A 375 -8.13 -11.35 -17.00
N ASP A 376 -8.49 -12.61 -17.21
CA ASP A 376 -7.66 -13.54 -17.94
C ASP A 376 -7.44 -13.08 -19.37
N SER A 377 -6.27 -13.44 -19.89
CA SER A 377 -5.73 -12.91 -21.12
C SER A 377 -6.53 -13.35 -22.37
N ILE A 378 -7.33 -14.41 -22.24
CA ILE A 378 -8.23 -14.96 -23.26
C ILE A 378 -9.70 -14.55 -23.07
N ASN A 379 -10.02 -13.76 -22.04
CA ASN A 379 -11.36 -13.28 -21.74
C ASN A 379 -12.43 -14.40 -21.59
N MET A 380 -12.04 -15.55 -21.04
CA MET A 380 -12.94 -16.72 -20.94
C MET A 380 -13.28 -17.11 -19.51
N THR A 381 -12.40 -16.83 -18.56
CA THR A 381 -12.56 -17.30 -17.18
C THR A 381 -13.46 -16.32 -16.42
N PRO A 382 -14.63 -16.76 -15.91
CA PRO A 382 -15.50 -15.87 -15.14
C PRO A 382 -14.76 -15.35 -13.90
N THR A 383 -14.37 -14.09 -13.94
CA THR A 383 -13.60 -13.38 -12.90
C THR A 383 -14.32 -12.06 -12.59
N THR A 384 -14.34 -11.15 -13.55
CA THR A 384 -15.07 -9.88 -13.51
C THR A 384 -16.58 -10.13 -13.50
N THR A 385 -17.11 -10.97 -14.40
CA THR A 385 -18.57 -11.18 -14.47
C THR A 385 -19.13 -11.88 -13.24
N SER A 386 -18.43 -12.90 -12.72
CA SER A 386 -18.83 -13.57 -11.47
C SER A 386 -18.78 -12.63 -10.27
N THR A 387 -17.79 -11.73 -10.22
CA THR A 387 -17.69 -10.71 -9.17
C THR A 387 -18.84 -9.71 -9.25
N LEU A 388 -19.20 -9.26 -10.45
CA LEU A 388 -20.34 -8.35 -10.64
C LEU A 388 -21.67 -8.98 -10.19
N PHE A 389 -21.92 -10.25 -10.52
CA PHE A 389 -23.11 -10.95 -10.01
C PHE A 389 -23.10 -11.08 -8.50
N LEU A 390 -21.96 -11.44 -7.91
CA LEU A 390 -21.83 -11.54 -6.45
C LEU A 390 -22.13 -10.20 -5.78
N MET A 391 -21.56 -9.11 -6.28
CA MET A 391 -21.81 -7.75 -5.78
C MET A 391 -23.29 -7.37 -5.88
N LEU A 392 -23.92 -7.62 -7.03
CA LEU A 392 -25.34 -7.32 -7.23
C LEU A 392 -26.22 -8.10 -6.24
N LEU A 393 -25.97 -9.39 -6.07
CA LEU A 393 -26.74 -10.25 -5.17
C LEU A 393 -26.50 -9.91 -3.71
N ASP A 394 -25.28 -9.57 -3.31
CA ASP A 394 -24.99 -9.11 -1.94
C ASP A 394 -25.74 -7.80 -1.65
N MET A 395 -25.71 -6.82 -2.56
CA MET A 395 -26.45 -5.57 -2.40
C MET A 395 -27.96 -5.78 -2.37
N LEU A 396 -28.49 -6.65 -3.22
CA LEU A 396 -29.90 -7.00 -3.23
C LEU A 396 -30.32 -7.67 -1.91
N GLY A 397 -29.50 -8.60 -1.39
CA GLY A 397 -29.75 -9.28 -0.13
C GLY A 397 -29.73 -8.35 1.07
N VAL A 398 -28.71 -7.48 1.17
CA VAL A 398 -28.63 -6.47 2.24
C VAL A 398 -29.87 -5.60 2.23
N LYS A 399 -30.24 -5.08 1.06
CA LYS A 399 -31.40 -4.19 0.95
C LYS A 399 -32.72 -4.92 1.22
N LEU A 400 -32.89 -6.17 0.78
CA LEU A 400 -34.06 -6.99 1.13
C LEU A 400 -34.15 -7.24 2.64
N GLY A 401 -33.03 -7.55 3.29
CA GLY A 401 -32.97 -7.75 4.74
C GLY A 401 -33.37 -6.48 5.51
N GLU A 402 -32.87 -5.31 5.09
CA GLU A 402 -33.25 -4.02 5.67
C GLU A 402 -34.77 -3.77 5.57
N GLU A 403 -35.37 -4.07 4.42
CA GLU A 403 -36.83 -3.90 4.22
C GLU A 403 -37.67 -4.91 5.03
N GLN A 404 -37.08 -6.03 5.48
CA GLN A 404 -37.72 -7.04 6.35
C GLN A 404 -37.40 -6.82 7.85
N GLU A 405 -36.97 -5.62 8.22
CA GLU A 405 -36.59 -5.24 9.58
C GLU A 405 -35.50 -6.17 10.14
N LEU A 406 -34.37 -6.27 9.44
CA LEU A 406 -33.18 -6.94 9.95
C LEU A 406 -32.77 -6.32 11.29
N THR A 407 -32.89 -7.10 12.37
CA THR A 407 -32.40 -6.74 13.69
C THR A 407 -31.17 -7.57 14.06
N VAL A 408 -30.33 -7.04 14.95
CA VAL A 408 -29.19 -7.76 15.52
C VAL A 408 -29.65 -9.08 16.18
N GLU A 409 -30.83 -9.08 16.79
CA GLU A 409 -31.43 -10.26 17.43
C GLU A 409 -31.80 -11.35 16.41
N LYS A 410 -32.43 -10.98 15.28
CA LYS A 410 -32.75 -11.91 14.18
C LYS A 410 -31.46 -12.46 13.55
N PHE A 411 -30.44 -11.62 13.36
CA PHE A 411 -29.14 -12.03 12.85
C PHE A 411 -28.45 -13.01 13.81
N LYS A 412 -28.47 -12.75 15.13
CA LYS A 412 -27.89 -13.66 16.16
C LYS A 412 -28.57 -15.01 16.22
N ARG A 413 -29.90 -15.06 16.10
CA ARG A 413 -30.67 -16.33 16.10
C ARG A 413 -30.17 -17.30 15.03
N ASN A 414 -29.71 -16.77 13.90
CA ASN A 414 -29.23 -17.57 12.78
C ASN A 414 -27.73 -17.92 12.86
N HIS A 415 -27.00 -17.48 13.90
CA HIS A 415 -25.54 -17.70 14.06
C HIS A 415 -25.11 -18.07 15.49
N PRO A 416 -25.55 -19.23 16.03
CA PRO A 416 -25.30 -19.60 17.43
C PRO A 416 -23.84 -19.96 17.78
N GLY A 417 -22.97 -20.24 16.80
CA GLY A 417 -21.63 -20.84 17.04
C GLY A 417 -20.40 -20.05 16.56
N GLY A 418 -20.55 -18.89 15.91
CA GLY A 418 -19.43 -18.09 15.37
C GLY A 418 -19.12 -16.85 16.20
N GLU A 419 -17.92 -16.27 16.06
CA GLU A 419 -17.57 -14.98 16.69
C GLU A 419 -18.51 -13.83 16.30
N LEU A 420 -19.14 -13.92 15.12
CA LEU A 420 -20.20 -13.00 14.67
C LEU A 420 -21.49 -13.12 15.52
N GLY A 421 -21.77 -14.30 16.07
CA GLY A 421 -22.82 -14.50 17.08
C GLY A 421 -22.43 -13.98 18.47
N LYS A 422 -21.11 -13.85 18.71
CA LYS A 422 -20.53 -13.22 19.91
C LYS A 422 -20.39 -11.70 19.78
N VAL A 423 -20.90 -11.04 18.73
CA VAL A 423 -21.02 -9.57 18.74
C VAL A 423 -21.81 -9.23 20.00
N GLN A 424 -21.07 -8.80 21.01
CA GLN A 424 -21.57 -8.48 22.32
C GLN A 424 -22.73 -7.52 22.10
N ASN A 425 -23.84 -7.71 22.81
CA ASN A 425 -24.75 -6.58 22.97
C ASN A 425 -23.84 -5.50 23.59
N ASN A 426 -23.42 -4.50 22.80
CA ASN A 426 -22.65 -3.37 23.33
C ASN A 426 -23.59 -2.65 24.29
N ILE A 427 -23.59 -3.12 25.54
CA ILE A 427 -24.35 -2.55 26.65
C ILE A 427 -23.91 -1.10 26.81
N ILE A 428 -22.65 -0.80 26.48
CA ILE A 428 -22.07 0.54 26.50
C ILE A 428 -22.33 1.23 25.16
N ASP A 429 -23.10 2.31 25.17
CA ASP A 429 -23.31 3.15 23.99
C ASP A 429 -22.05 3.97 23.69
N TYR A 430 -21.46 4.57 24.73
CA TYR A 430 -20.30 5.46 24.61
C TYR A 430 -19.24 5.15 25.65
N VAL A 431 -17.98 5.08 25.23
CA VAL A 431 -16.83 5.21 26.14
C VAL A 431 -16.31 6.64 26.03
N VAL A 432 -16.28 7.37 27.15
CA VAL A 432 -15.77 8.73 27.27
C VAL A 432 -14.39 8.69 27.94
N ILE A 433 -13.36 8.97 27.15
CA ILE A 433 -11.98 9.11 27.62
C ILE A 433 -11.74 10.58 27.98
N VAL A 434 -11.44 10.84 29.26
CA VAL A 434 -11.20 12.19 29.78
C VAL A 434 -9.71 12.49 29.75
N ALA A 435 -9.28 13.29 28.78
CA ALA A 435 -7.88 13.64 28.49
C ALA A 435 -7.61 15.16 28.58
N SER A 436 -8.42 15.90 29.35
CA SER A 436 -8.31 17.36 29.54
C SER A 436 -7.41 17.79 30.70
N GLY A 437 -6.92 16.84 31.52
CA GLY A 437 -6.13 17.15 32.72
C GLY A 437 -4.74 17.71 32.41
N LEU A 438 -4.23 18.57 33.30
CA LEU A 438 -2.96 19.31 33.15
C LEU A 438 -1.69 18.45 33.04
N GLY A 439 -1.75 17.14 33.22
CA GLY A 439 -0.57 16.29 33.05
C GLY A 439 0.50 16.36 34.15
N SER A 440 0.37 17.25 35.15
CA SER A 440 1.45 17.66 36.06
C SER A 440 2.30 16.54 36.70
N ARG A 441 1.72 15.39 37.04
CA ARG A 441 2.45 14.22 37.58
C ARG A 441 3.40 13.53 36.60
N MET A 442 3.27 13.85 35.32
CA MET A 442 4.09 13.38 34.20
C MET A 442 5.03 14.48 33.68
N PHE A 443 5.22 15.56 34.42
CA PHE A 443 6.20 16.58 34.05
C PHE A 443 7.62 15.97 34.13
N PRO A 444 8.52 16.23 33.16
CA PRO A 444 8.41 17.19 32.05
C PRO A 444 7.78 16.67 30.75
N LEU A 445 7.44 15.38 30.64
CA LEU A 445 6.94 14.78 29.38
C LEU A 445 5.66 15.43 28.84
N THR A 446 4.80 15.93 29.73
CA THR A 446 3.50 16.54 29.37
C THR A 446 3.56 18.05 29.22
N LYS A 447 4.75 18.65 29.18
CA LYS A 447 4.90 20.11 29.06
C LYS A 447 4.22 20.67 27.79
N TYR A 448 4.27 19.93 26.68
CA TYR A 448 3.72 20.37 25.39
C TYR A 448 2.73 19.40 24.73
N ILE A 449 2.46 18.26 25.37
CA ILE A 449 1.52 17.24 24.87
C ILE A 449 0.63 16.72 26.01
N PRO A 450 -0.59 16.25 25.74
CA PRO A 450 -1.46 15.67 26.76
C PRO A 450 -0.96 14.28 27.17
N LYS A 451 -1.31 13.84 28.40
CA LYS A 451 -0.92 12.52 28.93
C LYS A 451 -1.27 11.36 28.00
N ILE A 452 -2.42 11.43 27.33
CA ILE A 452 -2.90 10.38 26.45
C ILE A 452 -1.98 10.14 25.23
N LEU A 453 -1.09 11.09 24.91
CA LEU A 453 -0.10 10.95 23.83
C LEU A 453 1.28 10.54 24.31
N ILE A 454 1.46 10.20 25.60
CA ILE A 454 2.70 9.64 26.10
C ILE A 454 2.92 8.27 25.44
N THR A 455 4.16 8.05 24.99
CA THR A 455 4.58 6.80 24.36
C THR A 455 4.59 5.66 25.38
N PHE A 456 3.85 4.59 25.09
CA PHE A 456 3.85 3.34 25.84
C PHE A 456 3.98 2.17 24.87
N LYS A 457 4.95 1.27 25.10
CA LYS A 457 5.26 0.16 24.18
C LYS A 457 5.42 0.64 22.71
N ASN A 458 6.18 1.72 22.49
CA ASN A 458 6.47 2.33 21.18
C ASN A 458 5.26 2.90 20.39
N ARG A 459 4.12 3.11 21.05
CA ARG A 459 2.93 3.76 20.47
C ARG A 459 2.34 4.77 21.45
N PRO A 460 1.70 5.86 21.01
CA PRO A 460 1.03 6.77 21.93
C PRO A 460 -0.13 6.07 22.65
N PHE A 461 -0.33 6.35 23.94
CA PHE A 461 -1.30 5.65 24.79
C PHE A 461 -2.74 5.68 24.26
N ILE A 462 -3.12 6.75 23.55
CA ILE A 462 -4.40 6.90 22.87
C ILE A 462 -4.75 5.73 21.96
N GLN A 463 -3.77 5.16 21.25
CA GLN A 463 -4.01 4.06 20.33
C GLN A 463 -4.38 2.79 21.10
N HIS A 464 -3.66 2.49 22.19
CA HIS A 464 -3.98 1.36 23.07
C HIS A 464 -5.37 1.51 23.70
N MET A 465 -5.73 2.73 24.11
CA MET A 465 -7.06 3.00 24.66
C MET A 465 -8.17 2.79 23.63
N ILE A 466 -7.99 3.32 22.41
CA ILE A 466 -8.98 3.16 21.34
C ILE A 466 -9.13 1.68 20.98
N GLU A 467 -8.01 0.98 20.76
CA GLU A 467 -7.98 -0.44 20.38
C GLU A 467 -8.67 -1.35 21.38
N TYR A 468 -8.52 -1.07 22.68
CA TYR A 468 -9.18 -1.82 23.74
C TYR A 468 -10.67 -1.46 23.86
N TRP A 469 -11.00 -0.17 24.00
CA TRP A 469 -12.37 0.25 24.31
C TRP A 469 -13.34 0.09 23.14
N GLN A 470 -12.85 0.08 21.89
CA GLN A 470 -13.69 -0.18 20.71
C GLN A 470 -14.33 -1.56 20.73
N MET A 471 -13.75 -2.52 21.46
CA MET A 471 -14.30 -3.87 21.59
C MET A 471 -15.63 -3.89 22.37
N TYR A 472 -15.89 -2.88 23.21
CA TYR A 472 -16.98 -2.90 24.19
C TYR A 472 -18.09 -1.86 23.93
N CYS A 473 -17.89 -0.93 23.01
CA CYS A 473 -18.78 0.23 22.85
C CYS A 473 -19.15 0.51 21.39
N LYS A 474 -20.19 1.34 21.19
CA LYS A 474 -20.62 1.76 19.83
C LYS A 474 -19.80 2.93 19.31
N LYS A 475 -19.41 3.85 20.19
CA LYS A 475 -18.57 5.02 19.87
C LYS A 475 -17.66 5.37 21.04
N ILE A 476 -16.49 5.91 20.71
CA ILE A 476 -15.55 6.48 21.68
C ILE A 476 -15.64 8.00 21.59
N ILE A 477 -15.67 8.67 22.72
CA ILE A 477 -15.59 10.13 22.84
C ILE A 477 -14.30 10.46 23.57
N ILE A 478 -13.45 11.28 22.97
CA ILE A 478 -12.23 11.76 23.60
C ILE A 478 -12.44 13.24 23.93
N ILE A 479 -12.42 13.57 25.22
CA ILE A 479 -12.47 14.96 25.68
C ILE A 479 -11.05 15.43 25.90
N CYS A 480 -10.59 16.41 25.12
CA CYS A 480 -9.24 16.96 25.23
C CYS A 480 -9.26 18.49 25.25
N ASN A 481 -8.20 19.10 25.77
CA ASN A 481 -8.02 20.55 25.64
C ASN A 481 -7.89 20.91 24.13
N SER A 482 -8.51 22.01 23.72
CA SER A 482 -8.50 22.46 22.32
C SER A 482 -7.12 22.76 21.78
N ILE A 483 -6.15 23.14 22.64
CA ILE A 483 -4.76 23.34 22.22
C ILE A 483 -4.17 22.07 21.60
N TYR A 484 -4.59 20.87 22.04
CA TYR A 484 -4.08 19.59 21.55
C TYR A 484 -4.90 18.98 20.41
N ASN A 485 -5.92 19.68 19.92
CA ASN A 485 -6.89 19.15 18.96
C ASN A 485 -6.22 18.51 17.73
N GLU A 486 -5.31 19.23 17.07
CA GLU A 486 -4.68 18.75 15.83
C GLU A 486 -3.81 17.50 16.07
N LEU A 487 -3.13 17.41 17.22
CA LEU A 487 -2.39 16.21 17.60
C LEU A 487 -3.33 15.01 17.82
N ILE A 488 -4.43 15.20 18.56
CA ILE A 488 -5.39 14.12 18.84
C ILE A 488 -6.04 13.64 17.54
N LYS A 489 -6.43 14.56 16.64
CA LYS A 489 -6.95 14.23 15.32
C LYS A 489 -5.97 13.38 14.51
N PHE A 490 -4.70 13.78 14.45
CA PHE A 490 -3.66 13.04 13.73
C PHE A 490 -3.59 11.56 14.16
N TYR A 491 -3.65 11.28 15.47
CA TYR A 491 -3.61 9.90 15.97
C TYR A 491 -4.96 9.16 15.90
N CYS A 492 -6.07 9.88 15.70
CA CYS A 492 -7.41 9.32 15.60
C CYS A 492 -7.92 9.15 14.16
N GLU A 493 -7.20 9.66 13.15
CA GLU A 493 -7.68 9.79 11.75
C GLU A 493 -8.19 8.47 11.15
N ASN A 494 -7.57 7.34 11.52
CA ASN A 494 -7.95 6.02 11.04
C ASN A 494 -9.08 5.33 11.84
N TYR A 495 -9.63 5.99 12.88
CA TYR A 495 -10.63 5.41 13.77
C TYR A 495 -12.00 6.09 13.62
N PHE A 496 -12.81 5.58 12.68
CA PHE A 496 -14.12 6.16 12.32
C PHE A 496 -15.16 6.24 13.46
N MET A 497 -14.97 5.46 14.54
CA MET A 497 -15.89 5.45 15.69
C MET A 497 -15.53 6.46 16.79
N VAL A 498 -14.44 7.22 16.63
CA VAL A 498 -13.96 8.20 17.59
C VAL A 498 -14.55 9.57 17.30
N LYS A 499 -15.16 10.20 18.30
CA LYS A 499 -15.58 11.61 18.30
C LYS A 499 -14.69 12.39 19.26
N ILE A 500 -14.09 13.48 18.81
CA ILE A 500 -13.31 14.36 19.67
C ILE A 500 -14.19 15.53 20.12
N ILE A 501 -14.19 15.83 21.41
CA ILE A 501 -14.84 17.01 22.00
C ILE A 501 -13.75 17.88 22.60
N HIS A 502 -13.72 19.13 22.18
CA HIS A 502 -12.73 20.10 22.63
C HIS A 502 -13.26 20.91 23.80
N PHE A 503 -12.33 21.35 24.64
CA PHE A 503 -12.61 22.14 25.81
C PHE A 503 -11.55 23.24 25.94
N ASP A 504 -11.99 24.50 26.01
CA ASP A 504 -11.13 25.68 25.89
C ASP A 504 -10.63 26.22 27.24
N ASP A 505 -11.24 25.82 28.35
CA ASP A 505 -10.98 26.44 29.66
C ASP A 505 -9.90 25.72 30.48
N GLY A 506 -9.04 26.50 31.15
CA GLY A 506 -8.07 26.02 32.12
C GLY A 506 -8.74 25.39 33.35
N SER A 507 -8.60 24.06 33.47
CA SER A 507 -8.90 23.18 34.61
C SER A 507 -9.97 23.63 35.64
N PRO A 508 -11.23 23.80 35.26
CA PRO A 508 -12.32 23.45 36.18
C PRO A 508 -12.34 21.92 36.33
N GLY A 509 -12.65 21.39 37.52
CA GLY A 509 -12.51 19.96 37.84
C GLY A 509 -13.12 18.98 36.82
N THR A 510 -12.75 17.70 36.91
CA THR A 510 -13.17 16.66 35.95
C THR A 510 -14.70 16.57 35.78
N ALA A 511 -15.46 16.83 36.84
CA ALA A 511 -16.93 16.87 36.79
C ALA A 511 -17.45 17.98 35.87
N ASP A 512 -16.89 19.19 35.96
CA ASP A 512 -17.27 20.33 35.11
C ASP A 512 -16.97 20.07 33.64
N THR A 513 -15.77 19.53 33.36
CA THR A 513 -15.37 19.16 32.01
C THR A 513 -16.38 18.19 31.38
N ILE A 514 -16.77 17.14 32.12
CA ILE A 514 -17.72 16.15 31.64
C ILE A 514 -19.11 16.77 31.48
N HIS A 515 -19.59 17.53 32.47
CA HIS A 515 -20.91 18.16 32.42
C HIS A 515 -21.09 19.04 31.17
N ARG A 516 -20.07 19.85 30.84
CA ARG A 516 -20.12 20.73 29.67
C ARG A 516 -19.92 20.00 28.34
N SER A 517 -19.21 18.87 28.35
CA SER A 517 -18.92 18.09 27.15
C SER A 517 -20.03 17.09 26.79
N ILE A 518 -20.60 16.42 27.79
CA ILE A 518 -21.59 15.35 27.65
C ILE A 518 -22.98 15.90 27.95
N LYS A 519 -23.55 16.57 26.94
CA LYS A 519 -24.82 17.30 27.01
C LYS A 519 -26.06 16.39 26.94
N GLN A 520 -27.25 17.00 26.92
CA GLN A 520 -28.55 16.32 26.91
C GLN A 520 -28.72 15.26 25.82
N GLU A 521 -28.02 15.36 24.69
CA GLU A 521 -28.06 14.35 23.62
C GLU A 521 -27.58 12.95 24.06
N TYR A 522 -26.78 12.87 25.14
CA TYR A 522 -26.30 11.61 25.71
C TYR A 522 -27.16 11.10 26.88
N TYR A 523 -28.22 11.81 27.25
CA TYR A 523 -29.07 11.39 28.37
C TYR A 523 -29.83 10.10 28.01
N GLY A 524 -29.98 9.21 28.99
CA GLY A 524 -30.57 7.88 28.82
C GLY A 524 -29.64 6.86 28.16
N LYS A 525 -28.43 7.24 27.75
CA LYS A 525 -27.42 6.33 27.18
C LYS A 525 -26.59 5.67 28.26
N ASN A 526 -26.09 4.47 27.98
CA ASN A 526 -25.16 3.78 28.86
C ASN A 526 -23.74 4.25 28.55
N ILE A 527 -23.09 4.92 29.50
CA ILE A 527 -21.80 5.58 29.27
C ILE A 527 -20.77 5.02 30.23
N LEU A 528 -19.60 4.65 29.70
CA LEU A 528 -18.43 4.34 30.48
C LEU A 528 -17.47 5.53 30.44
N PHE A 529 -17.11 6.08 31.59
CA PHE A 529 -16.07 7.09 31.74
C PHE A 529 -14.77 6.41 32.14
N THR A 530 -13.67 6.81 31.51
CA THR A 530 -12.32 6.35 31.88
C THR A 530 -11.35 7.51 31.82
N TRP A 531 -10.36 7.49 32.72
CA TRP A 531 -9.23 8.42 32.64
C TRP A 531 -8.30 8.01 31.51
N CYS A 532 -7.54 8.98 31.01
CA CYS A 532 -6.66 8.80 29.85
C CYS A 532 -5.31 8.16 30.16
N ASP A 533 -5.05 7.76 31.41
CA ASP A 533 -3.79 7.22 31.90
C ASP A 533 -3.92 5.81 32.52
N ILE A 534 -5.09 5.18 32.37
CA ILE A 534 -5.40 3.85 32.90
C ILE A 534 -6.03 2.95 31.83
N LEU A 535 -5.73 1.65 31.86
CA LEU A 535 -6.31 0.66 30.96
C LEU A 535 -6.31 -0.74 31.59
N PRO A 536 -7.44 -1.47 31.63
CA PRO A 536 -7.42 -2.86 32.08
C PRO A 536 -6.55 -3.73 31.16
N GLU A 537 -5.78 -4.67 31.72
CA GLU A 537 -4.95 -5.58 30.90
C GLU A 537 -5.75 -6.77 30.37
N ALA A 538 -6.74 -7.24 31.14
CA ALA A 538 -7.61 -8.35 30.77
C ALA A 538 -8.93 -7.86 30.16
N GLU A 539 -9.61 -8.74 29.42
CA GLU A 539 -10.96 -8.45 28.94
C GLU A 539 -11.95 -8.30 30.11
N ILE A 540 -12.90 -7.36 29.98
CA ILE A 540 -13.97 -7.17 30.97
C ILE A 540 -15.22 -7.96 30.60
N ASN A 541 -15.89 -8.53 31.61
CA ASN A 541 -17.16 -9.21 31.44
C ASN A 541 -18.30 -8.19 31.49
N ILE A 542 -18.68 -7.67 30.31
CA ILE A 542 -19.77 -6.70 30.17
C ILE A 542 -21.12 -7.17 30.72
N ASN A 543 -21.37 -8.47 30.87
CA ASN A 543 -22.63 -8.97 31.44
C ASN A 543 -22.78 -8.61 32.93
N GLN A 544 -21.68 -8.29 33.62
CA GLN A 544 -21.72 -7.82 35.00
C GLN A 544 -22.15 -6.34 35.10
N LEU A 545 -22.17 -5.59 33.98
CA LEU A 545 -22.56 -4.17 33.90
C LEU A 545 -24.09 -3.99 33.89
N SER A 546 -24.78 -4.64 34.83
CA SER A 546 -26.24 -4.65 34.93
C SER A 546 -26.83 -3.36 35.54
N GLN A 547 -26.03 -2.60 36.29
CA GLN A 547 -26.36 -1.33 36.94
C GLN A 547 -25.17 -0.38 36.81
N SER A 548 -25.25 0.84 37.35
CA SER A 548 -24.05 1.68 37.44
C SER A 548 -22.97 0.96 38.26
N THR A 549 -21.75 0.93 37.74
CA THR A 549 -20.66 0.08 38.22
C THR A 549 -19.38 0.90 38.36
N ILE A 550 -18.63 0.65 39.43
CA ILE A 550 -17.31 1.23 39.67
C ILE A 550 -16.27 0.13 39.60
N PHE A 551 -15.19 0.41 38.89
CA PHE A 551 -14.08 -0.52 38.81
C PHE A 551 -13.09 -0.26 39.94
N THR A 552 -12.64 -1.34 40.58
CA THR A 552 -11.69 -1.30 41.69
C THR A 552 -10.45 -2.14 41.43
N TYR A 553 -9.31 -1.69 41.93
CA TYR A 553 -8.03 -2.41 41.86
C TYR A 553 -7.06 -1.83 42.91
N GLY A 554 -6.29 -2.73 43.56
CA GLY A 554 -5.31 -2.35 44.59
C GLY A 554 -5.90 -1.60 45.78
N ASP A 555 -5.04 -0.90 46.51
CA ASP A 555 -5.35 -0.16 47.74
C ASP A 555 -4.57 1.19 47.84
N GLU A 556 -4.16 1.77 46.70
CA GLU A 556 -3.34 2.99 46.63
C GLU A 556 -4.10 4.24 46.11
N CYS A 557 -5.45 4.22 46.14
CA CYS A 557 -6.29 5.29 45.58
C CYS A 557 -6.89 6.22 46.64
N ARG A 558 -7.27 7.43 46.23
CA ARG A 558 -7.88 8.44 47.14
C ARG A 558 -9.32 8.09 47.56
N TYR A 559 -10.04 7.33 46.73
CA TYR A 559 -11.43 6.95 46.95
C TYR A 559 -11.53 5.44 47.08
N GLY A 560 -12.36 5.00 48.02
CA GLY A 560 -12.67 3.59 48.26
C GLY A 560 -14.16 3.34 48.21
N LEU A 561 -14.52 2.08 48.01
CA LEU A 561 -15.89 1.61 48.13
C LEU A 561 -16.16 1.15 49.57
N ILE A 562 -17.04 1.82 50.28
CA ILE A 562 -17.49 1.47 51.64
C ILE A 562 -18.82 0.71 51.55
N ASP A 563 -18.99 -0.30 52.41
CA ASP A 563 -20.17 -1.20 52.45
C ASP A 563 -20.51 -1.88 51.11
N GLY A 564 -19.53 -1.97 50.21
CA GLY A 564 -19.65 -2.64 48.91
C GLY A 564 -20.46 -1.89 47.84
N ASN A 565 -20.89 -0.65 48.09
CA ASN A 565 -21.66 0.12 47.08
C ASN A 565 -21.61 1.66 47.18
N ARG A 566 -20.94 2.24 48.18
CA ARG A 566 -20.88 3.70 48.41
C ARG A 566 -19.46 4.22 48.21
N ILE A 567 -19.30 5.32 47.47
CA ILE A 567 -18.01 5.99 47.28
C ILE A 567 -17.69 6.83 48.51
N GLU A 568 -16.49 6.72 49.05
CA GLU A 568 -15.98 7.59 50.10
C GLU A 568 -14.53 7.99 49.85
N LYS A 569 -14.17 9.21 50.21
CA LYS A 569 -12.78 9.70 50.15
C LYS A 569 -12.05 9.26 51.42
N LEU A 570 -10.98 8.50 51.27
CA LEU A 570 -10.23 7.95 52.41
C LEU A 570 -9.04 8.84 52.77
N SER A 571 -8.91 9.16 54.06
CA SER A 571 -7.89 10.10 54.57
C SER A 571 -6.46 9.58 54.51
N ASN A 572 -6.27 8.26 54.43
CA ASN A 572 -4.98 7.57 54.40
C ASN A 572 -4.56 7.12 53.00
N GLY A 573 -5.37 7.37 51.97
CA GLY A 573 -5.10 6.92 50.59
C GLY A 573 -5.19 5.40 50.38
N SER A 574 -5.83 4.67 51.30
CA SER A 574 -5.99 3.20 51.21
C SER A 574 -7.19 2.77 50.35
N GLY A 575 -7.57 3.60 49.36
CA GLY A 575 -8.74 3.37 48.52
C GLY A 575 -8.43 2.49 47.32
N ASN A 576 -9.45 2.03 46.63
CA ASN A 576 -9.32 1.07 45.54
C ASN A 576 -9.99 1.51 44.23
N ILE A 577 -10.58 2.71 44.14
CA ILE A 577 -11.29 3.20 42.96
C ILE A 577 -10.30 3.83 41.96
N ILE A 578 -10.23 3.27 40.75
CA ILE A 578 -9.12 3.50 39.81
C ILE A 578 -9.39 4.46 38.65
N GLY A 579 -10.59 5.04 38.52
CA GLY A 579 -10.88 6.03 37.47
C GLY A 579 -11.70 5.51 36.28
N ILE A 580 -12.29 4.30 36.38
CA ILE A 580 -13.21 3.72 35.39
C ILE A 580 -14.60 3.58 36.01
N TYR A 581 -15.60 4.15 35.34
CA TYR A 581 -16.97 4.25 35.86
C TYR A 581 -17.98 3.96 34.76
N TYR A 582 -18.82 2.95 34.95
CA TYR A 582 -19.93 2.69 34.06
C TYR A 582 -21.22 3.25 34.66
N ILE A 583 -21.91 4.12 33.91
CA ILE A 583 -23.16 4.74 34.30
C ILE A 583 -24.28 4.22 33.41
N LYS A 584 -25.19 3.45 34.02
CA LYS A 584 -26.38 2.96 33.33
C LYS A 584 -27.40 4.11 33.20
N SER A 585 -27.88 4.37 31.98
CA SER A 585 -28.84 5.45 31.69
C SER A 585 -28.39 6.81 32.27
N TYR A 586 -27.28 7.34 31.76
CA TYR A 586 -26.69 8.62 32.18
C TYR A 586 -27.70 9.78 32.17
N ARG A 587 -27.67 10.66 33.19
CA ARG A 587 -28.60 11.80 33.33
C ARG A 587 -27.89 13.14 33.57
N GLY A 588 -26.58 13.21 33.35
CA GLY A 588 -25.78 14.39 33.70
C GLY A 588 -25.42 14.45 35.19
N PHE A 589 -24.91 15.63 35.59
CA PHE A 589 -24.58 16.00 36.96
C PHE A 589 -25.30 17.31 37.31
N PRO A 590 -26.56 17.27 37.79
CA PRO A 590 -27.29 18.49 38.15
C PRO A 590 -26.72 19.19 39.40
N ASN A 591 -26.10 18.43 40.31
CA ASN A 591 -25.55 18.96 41.56
C ASN A 591 -24.03 18.74 41.59
N TYR A 592 -23.25 19.74 41.15
CA TYR A 592 -21.79 19.75 41.25
C TYR A 592 -21.27 21.18 41.44
N THR A 593 -20.07 21.32 42.00
CA THR A 593 -19.35 22.59 42.10
C THR A 593 -18.18 22.60 41.12
N VAL A 594 -17.89 23.75 40.54
CA VAL A 594 -16.71 23.93 39.68
C VAL A 594 -15.45 23.61 40.50
N GLY A 595 -14.68 22.61 40.06
CA GLY A 595 -13.50 22.13 40.78
C GLY A 595 -13.64 20.70 41.35
N ASP A 596 -14.86 20.19 41.46
CA ASP A 596 -15.12 18.85 42.02
C ASP A 596 -14.50 17.73 41.17
N ASP A 597 -14.05 16.67 41.85
CA ASP A 597 -13.70 15.40 41.22
C ASP A 597 -14.99 14.67 40.81
N ILE A 598 -14.92 13.86 39.75
CA ILE A 598 -16.04 13.06 39.30
C ILE A 598 -16.58 12.15 40.42
N CYS A 599 -15.71 11.65 41.31
CA CYS A 599 -16.11 10.82 42.45
C CYS A 599 -16.96 11.58 43.48
N ASP A 600 -16.61 12.83 43.76
CA ASP A 600 -17.35 13.69 44.69
C ASP A 600 -18.77 13.93 44.14
N THR A 601 -18.84 14.13 42.82
CA THR A 601 -20.10 14.36 42.11
C THR A 601 -20.96 13.09 42.00
N PHE A 602 -20.36 11.92 41.81
CA PHE A 602 -21.09 10.65 41.79
C PHE A 602 -21.78 10.38 43.13
N THR A 603 -21.13 10.69 44.25
CA THR A 603 -21.70 10.50 45.59
C THR A 603 -23.03 11.25 45.77
N VAL A 604 -23.17 12.42 45.14
CA VAL A 604 -24.37 13.27 45.22
C VAL A 604 -25.44 12.89 44.19
N ASN A 605 -25.04 12.50 42.98
CA ASN A 605 -25.96 12.31 41.85
C ASN A 605 -26.32 10.84 41.57
N TYR A 606 -25.50 9.89 42.05
CA TYR A 606 -25.64 8.44 41.82
C TYR A 606 -25.32 7.68 43.12
N PRO A 607 -26.30 7.40 43.98
CA PRO A 607 -26.04 7.00 45.37
C PRO A 607 -25.56 5.56 45.57
N LYS A 608 -25.63 4.69 44.56
CA LYS A 608 -25.27 3.26 44.67
C LYS A 608 -24.57 2.76 43.41
N PHE A 609 -23.50 2.01 43.60
CA PHE A 609 -22.74 1.36 42.54
C PHE A 609 -22.51 -0.12 42.83
N LEU A 610 -22.46 -0.93 41.78
CA LEU A 610 -21.90 -2.27 41.84
C LEU A 610 -20.37 -2.19 41.77
N GLU A 611 -19.66 -3.00 42.56
CA GLU A 611 -18.21 -3.15 42.41
C GLU A 611 -17.86 -4.10 41.25
N TYR A 612 -16.91 -3.71 40.41
CA TYR A 612 -16.24 -4.59 39.46
C TYR A 612 -14.74 -4.62 39.79
N LYS A 613 -14.28 -5.73 40.37
CA LYS A 613 -12.87 -5.89 40.75
C LYS A 613 -12.04 -6.33 39.55
N LEU A 614 -11.03 -5.54 39.19
CA LEU A 614 -10.05 -5.95 38.17
C LEU A 614 -8.99 -6.87 38.76
N TYR A 615 -8.45 -7.75 37.90
CA TYR A 615 -7.31 -8.60 38.24
C TYR A 615 -5.96 -7.95 37.91
N SER A 616 -5.93 -7.07 36.91
CA SER A 616 -4.73 -6.40 36.42
C SER A 616 -5.08 -5.07 35.74
N LEU A 617 -4.18 -4.10 35.84
CA LEU A 617 -4.37 -2.73 35.38
C LEU A 617 -3.04 -2.14 34.91
N ILE A 618 -3.06 -1.51 33.73
CA ILE A 618 -2.02 -0.59 33.29
C ILE A 618 -2.36 0.79 33.85
N ASP A 619 -1.46 1.36 34.65
CA ASP A 619 -1.57 2.73 35.17
C ASP A 619 -0.28 3.48 34.88
N ILE A 620 -0.34 4.46 33.96
CA ILE A 620 0.79 5.31 33.59
C ILE A 620 0.61 6.75 34.10
N GLY A 621 -0.19 6.94 35.15
CA GLY A 621 -0.67 8.26 35.60
C GLY A 621 0.38 9.16 36.27
N ASP A 622 1.57 8.65 36.55
CA ASP A 622 2.76 9.36 37.05
C ASP A 622 4.08 8.73 36.56
N MET A 623 5.18 9.49 36.68
CA MET A 623 6.50 9.09 36.18
C MET A 623 7.04 7.81 36.83
N MET A 624 6.76 7.56 38.11
CA MET A 624 7.25 6.36 38.81
C MET A 624 6.56 5.11 38.26
N LYS A 625 5.24 5.19 38.03
CA LYS A 625 4.50 4.09 37.43
C LYS A 625 4.94 3.81 35.99
N LEU A 626 5.13 4.84 35.17
CA LEU A 626 5.65 4.67 33.80
C LEU A 626 7.03 3.99 33.80
N ARG A 627 7.96 4.44 34.66
CA ARG A 627 9.30 3.85 34.83
C ARG A 627 9.26 2.39 35.27
N LYS A 628 8.30 2.01 36.13
CA LYS A 628 8.11 0.63 36.55
C LYS A 628 7.76 -0.27 35.36
N TYR A 629 6.85 0.15 34.48
CA TYR A 629 6.54 -0.63 33.28
C TYR A 629 7.72 -0.69 32.30
N ASN A 630 8.39 0.44 32.07
CA ASN A 630 9.55 0.48 31.16
C ASN A 630 10.68 -0.43 31.65
N SER A 631 10.97 -0.46 32.95
CA SER A 631 12.01 -1.33 33.53
C SER A 631 11.63 -2.82 33.49
N GLN A 632 10.36 -3.17 33.71
CA GLN A 632 9.86 -4.53 33.55
C GLN A 632 9.91 -5.03 32.09
N LEU A 633 9.63 -4.16 31.12
CA LEU A 633 9.73 -4.52 29.69
C LEU A 633 11.18 -4.79 29.28
N LEU A 634 12.13 -4.00 29.80
CA LEU A 634 13.56 -4.15 29.55
C LEU A 634 14.16 -5.44 30.16
N SER A 635 13.57 -5.97 31.24
CA SER A 635 14.07 -7.19 31.88
C SER A 635 13.53 -8.49 31.26
N LEU A 636 12.46 -8.42 30.46
CA LEU A 636 11.75 -9.59 29.94
C LEU A 636 12.10 -9.96 28.48
N SER A 637 12.81 -9.11 27.73
CA SER A 637 13.03 -9.34 26.29
C SER A 637 14.33 -8.72 25.76
N PHE A 638 14.86 -9.30 24.69
CA PHE A 638 15.86 -8.62 23.86
C PHE A 638 15.21 -7.37 23.24
N GLN A 639 15.91 -6.24 23.30
CA GLN A 639 15.42 -4.98 22.74
C GLN A 639 15.29 -5.13 21.22
N THR A 640 14.05 -5.15 20.72
CA THR A 640 13.71 -5.39 19.31
C THR A 640 12.81 -4.29 18.76
N ARG A 641 12.74 -4.15 17.43
CA ARG A 641 11.83 -3.18 16.79
C ARG A 641 10.45 -3.84 16.70
N PHE A 642 9.38 -3.05 16.59
CA PHE A 642 8.00 -3.57 16.63
C PHE A 642 7.66 -4.62 15.55
N PHE A 643 8.45 -4.71 14.48
CA PHE A 643 8.26 -5.61 13.34
C PHE A 643 9.13 -6.89 13.40
N ASN A 644 9.98 -7.07 14.42
CA ASN A 644 10.80 -8.26 14.58
C ASN A 644 10.93 -8.70 16.04
N GLU A 645 11.33 -9.95 16.24
CA GLU A 645 11.64 -10.49 17.55
C GLU A 645 12.96 -11.29 17.53
N ILE A 646 13.58 -11.40 18.69
CA ILE A 646 14.77 -12.20 18.95
C ILE A 646 14.45 -13.13 20.11
N VAL A 647 14.66 -14.43 19.89
CA VAL A 647 14.47 -15.48 20.89
C VAL A 647 15.74 -16.31 21.01
N LYS A 648 15.92 -17.03 22.11
CA LYS A 648 17.01 -18.02 22.22
C LYS A 648 16.80 -19.15 21.20
N GLY A 649 17.88 -19.60 20.59
CA GLY A 649 17.88 -20.77 19.72
C GLY A 649 17.81 -22.09 20.50
N ILE A 650 17.97 -23.21 19.79
CA ILE A 650 17.93 -24.54 20.41
C ILE A 650 19.16 -24.75 21.30
N ASP A 651 20.31 -24.22 20.88
CA ASP A 651 21.53 -24.19 21.67
C ASP A 651 21.63 -22.90 22.48
N ASP A 652 22.05 -22.98 23.75
CA ASP A 652 22.16 -21.82 24.66
C ASP A 652 23.09 -20.69 24.17
N ASN A 653 23.90 -20.95 23.14
CA ASN A 653 24.84 -20.00 22.54
C ASN A 653 24.33 -19.39 21.22
N THR A 654 23.05 -19.57 20.89
CA THR A 654 22.45 -19.11 19.63
C THR A 654 21.22 -18.25 19.86
N LEU A 655 20.99 -17.31 18.93
CA LEU A 655 19.81 -16.46 18.87
C LEU A 655 19.10 -16.66 17.54
N ILE A 656 17.78 -16.69 17.57
CA ILE A 656 16.92 -16.71 16.39
C ILE A 656 16.26 -15.34 16.25
N LYS A 657 16.48 -14.70 15.10
CA LYS A 657 15.76 -13.48 14.71
C LYS A 657 14.66 -13.85 13.72
N ARG A 658 13.44 -13.35 13.90
CA ARG A 658 12.30 -13.55 12.99
C ARG A 658 11.43 -12.31 12.88
N SER A 659 10.73 -12.15 11.76
CA SER A 659 9.77 -11.07 11.53
C SER A 659 8.42 -11.35 12.21
N LEU A 660 7.69 -10.28 12.52
CA LEU A 660 6.34 -10.34 13.13
C LEU A 660 5.23 -9.93 12.15
N ASP A 661 5.58 -9.21 11.08
CA ASP A 661 4.64 -8.68 10.10
C ASP A 661 5.29 -8.57 8.70
N ALA A 662 4.49 -8.15 7.71
CA ALA A 662 4.93 -8.01 6.31
C ALA A 662 6.05 -6.95 6.14
N GLN A 663 6.10 -5.92 6.98
CA GLN A 663 7.18 -4.94 6.95
C GLN A 663 8.50 -5.57 7.45
N GLY A 664 8.41 -6.35 8.53
CA GLY A 664 9.50 -7.15 9.08
C GLY A 664 10.04 -8.16 8.08
N ASP A 665 9.17 -8.78 7.28
CA ASP A 665 9.55 -9.71 6.21
C ASP A 665 10.48 -9.05 5.17
N GLU A 666 10.15 -7.85 4.69
CA GLU A 666 11.01 -7.14 3.73
C GLU A 666 12.37 -6.80 4.32
N ILE A 667 12.38 -6.39 5.59
CA ILE A 667 13.60 -6.00 6.31
C ILE A 667 14.50 -7.20 6.54
N ILE A 668 13.95 -8.30 7.07
CA ILE A 668 14.74 -9.48 7.41
C ILE A 668 15.28 -10.16 6.15
N LYS A 669 14.56 -10.08 5.02
CA LYS A 669 15.08 -10.55 3.72
C LYS A 669 16.31 -9.77 3.26
N LYS A 670 16.35 -8.45 3.46
CA LYS A 670 17.53 -7.63 3.15
C LYS A 670 18.71 -7.99 4.04
N GLU A 671 18.46 -8.18 5.33
CA GLU A 671 19.48 -8.59 6.30
C GLU A 671 20.05 -9.98 5.98
N ILE A 672 19.18 -10.96 5.69
CA ILE A 672 19.58 -12.30 5.21
C ILE A 672 20.40 -12.21 3.93
N ASN A 673 19.98 -11.38 2.97
CA ASN A 673 20.70 -11.20 1.72
C ASN A 673 22.10 -10.62 1.98
N TRP A 674 22.23 -9.66 2.90
CA TRP A 674 23.52 -9.09 3.26
C TRP A 674 24.45 -10.13 3.90
N TYR A 675 23.97 -10.89 4.88
CA TYR A 675 24.76 -11.94 5.55
C TYR A 675 25.19 -13.07 4.60
N ARG A 676 24.41 -13.35 3.54
CA ARG A 676 24.80 -14.33 2.51
C ARG A 676 25.93 -13.84 1.60
N ASN A 677 26.09 -12.53 1.44
CA ASN A 677 27.01 -11.94 0.46
C ASN A 677 28.26 -11.30 1.09
N ILE A 678 28.28 -11.08 2.40
CA ILE A 678 29.52 -10.69 3.07
C ILE A 678 30.56 -11.82 3.02
N LYS A 679 31.86 -11.46 2.99
CA LYS A 679 32.97 -12.42 2.99
C LYS A 679 32.80 -13.43 4.14
N LEU A 680 32.73 -14.72 3.83
CA LEU A 680 32.44 -15.81 4.79
C LEU A 680 33.45 -15.93 5.96
N ASN A 681 34.64 -15.33 5.83
CA ASN A 681 35.72 -15.38 6.84
C ASN A 681 36.08 -14.00 7.41
N ASN A 682 35.11 -13.09 7.53
CA ASN A 682 35.33 -11.84 8.26
C ASN A 682 35.30 -12.09 9.78
N ASN A 683 35.97 -11.22 10.56
CA ASN A 683 36.06 -11.35 12.02
C ASN A 683 35.18 -10.33 12.78
N TYR A 684 34.31 -9.59 12.07
CA TYR A 684 33.52 -8.45 12.57
C TYR A 684 32.00 -8.64 12.35
N THR A 685 31.51 -9.86 12.18
CA THR A 685 30.07 -10.19 12.19
C THR A 685 29.81 -11.42 13.05
N PRO A 686 28.60 -11.57 13.62
CA PRO A 686 28.22 -12.82 14.28
C PRO A 686 28.20 -13.97 13.26
N LYS A 687 28.60 -15.16 13.69
CA LYS A 687 28.46 -16.35 12.84
C LYS A 687 26.98 -16.65 12.60
N ILE A 688 26.59 -16.80 11.35
CA ILE A 688 25.24 -17.23 10.97
C ILE A 688 25.23 -18.74 10.77
N TYR A 689 24.39 -19.45 11.52
CA TYR A 689 24.30 -20.91 11.49
C TYR A 689 23.28 -21.40 10.48
N LYS A 690 22.13 -20.71 10.38
CA LYS A 690 21.02 -21.16 9.55
C LYS A 690 20.22 -19.99 8.99
N PHE A 691 19.83 -20.09 7.72
CA PHE A 691 18.88 -19.20 7.08
C PHE A 691 17.53 -19.90 6.88
N GLY A 692 16.45 -19.24 7.27
CA GLY A 692 15.07 -19.58 6.92
C GLY A 692 14.48 -18.59 5.91
N HIS A 693 13.17 -18.67 5.70
CA HIS A 693 12.46 -17.77 4.76
C HIS A 693 12.36 -16.33 5.31
N ASN A 694 11.87 -16.18 6.54
CA ASN A 694 11.74 -14.90 7.26
C ASN A 694 12.39 -14.96 8.65
N THR A 695 13.48 -15.73 8.76
CA THR A 695 14.18 -15.96 10.02
C THR A 695 15.61 -16.39 9.74
N PHE A 696 16.52 -16.15 10.68
CA PHE A 696 17.84 -16.74 10.67
C PHE A 696 18.34 -16.95 12.11
N GLU A 697 19.24 -17.92 12.26
CA GLU A 697 19.88 -18.29 13.52
C GLU A 697 21.34 -17.86 13.50
N MET A 698 21.75 -17.14 14.55
CA MET A 698 23.06 -16.51 14.66
C MET A 698 23.70 -16.76 16.03
N GLU A 699 25.01 -16.54 16.11
CA GLU A 699 25.78 -16.58 17.34
C GLU A 699 25.30 -15.55 18.37
N GLN A 700 25.15 -16.00 19.62
CA GLN A 700 24.99 -15.12 20.75
C GLN A 700 26.35 -14.58 21.18
N LEU A 701 26.60 -13.30 20.89
CA LEU A 701 27.83 -12.62 21.27
C LEU A 701 27.76 -12.12 22.72
N ASN A 702 28.83 -12.31 23.50
CA ASN A 702 29.00 -11.70 24.81
C ASN A 702 29.53 -10.26 24.69
N ALA A 703 28.81 -9.42 23.94
CA ALA A 703 29.21 -8.07 23.59
C ALA A 703 28.10 -7.06 23.93
N LYS A 704 28.45 -5.78 24.10
CA LYS A 704 27.49 -4.70 24.40
C LYS A 704 27.37 -3.74 23.22
N PRO A 705 26.21 -3.14 22.95
CA PRO A 705 26.12 -2.07 21.97
C PRO A 705 27.09 -0.92 22.29
N ILE A 706 27.80 -0.40 21.28
CA ILE A 706 28.83 0.64 21.47
C ILE A 706 28.26 1.86 22.21
N TYR A 707 27.04 2.28 21.88
CA TYR A 707 26.43 3.48 22.48
C TYR A 707 26.27 3.40 24.01
N ARG A 708 26.25 2.19 24.58
CA ARG A 708 26.12 1.98 26.04
C ARG A 708 27.41 2.23 26.80
N VAL A 709 28.56 2.13 26.12
CA VAL A 709 29.88 2.28 26.76
C VAL A 709 30.61 3.53 26.29
N PHE A 710 30.33 4.00 25.07
CA PHE A 710 31.12 5.02 24.39
C PHE A 710 31.29 6.31 25.19
N ASP A 711 30.22 6.81 25.83
CA ASP A 711 30.24 8.10 26.51
C ASP A 711 30.93 8.10 27.88
N GLU A 712 31.17 6.92 28.45
CA GLU A 712 31.91 6.77 29.70
C GLU A 712 33.43 6.73 29.48
N LEU A 713 33.86 6.65 28.22
CA LEU A 713 35.27 6.54 27.84
C LEU A 713 35.97 7.90 27.79
N TYR A 714 37.27 7.89 28.04
CA TYR A 714 38.14 9.02 27.78
C TYR A 714 38.28 9.28 26.27
N GLU A 715 38.68 10.50 25.91
CA GLU A 715 38.76 10.93 24.52
C GLU A 715 39.65 10.02 23.64
N ASP A 716 40.85 9.66 24.11
CA ASP A 716 41.77 8.77 23.38
C ASP A 716 41.15 7.38 23.12
N GLN A 717 40.38 6.86 24.08
CA GLN A 717 39.70 5.58 23.93
C GLN A 717 38.55 5.66 22.91
N LYS A 718 37.82 6.78 22.88
CA LYS A 718 36.79 7.05 21.87
C LYS A 718 37.41 7.09 20.47
N LEU A 719 38.53 7.79 20.31
CA LEU A 719 39.24 7.88 19.03
C LEU A 719 39.78 6.52 18.57
N ASN A 720 40.30 5.70 19.48
CA ASN A 720 40.73 4.33 19.16
C ASN A 720 39.56 3.46 18.65
N ILE A 721 38.40 3.49 19.33
CA ILE A 721 37.21 2.75 18.88
C ILE A 721 36.76 3.24 17.49
N ILE A 722 36.77 4.55 17.24
CA ILE A 722 36.43 5.09 15.92
C ILE A 722 37.44 4.60 14.87
N SER A 723 38.73 4.55 15.20
CA SER A 723 39.76 4.00 14.32
C SER A 723 39.49 2.53 13.98
N ASP A 724 39.17 1.70 14.98
CA ASP A 724 38.81 0.29 14.78
C ASP A 724 37.58 0.14 13.86
N ILE A 725 36.58 1.02 14.01
CA ILE A 725 35.39 1.06 13.13
C ILE A 725 35.77 1.43 11.70
N ILE A 726 36.67 2.41 11.51
CA ILE A 726 37.14 2.81 10.17
C ILE A 726 37.81 1.63 9.48
N GLU A 727 38.69 0.91 10.18
CA GLU A 727 39.40 -0.24 9.60
C GLU A 727 38.43 -1.34 9.16
N ILE A 728 37.41 -1.62 9.97
CA ILE A 728 36.34 -2.58 9.62
C ILE A 728 35.55 -2.11 8.39
N LEU A 729 35.17 -0.83 8.35
CA LEU A 729 34.42 -0.28 7.21
C LEU A 729 35.28 -0.22 5.94
N ASP A 730 36.58 0.10 6.05
CA ASP A 730 37.50 0.07 4.91
C ASP A 730 37.64 -1.36 4.33
N ASP A 731 37.73 -2.41 5.16
CA ASP A 731 37.70 -3.79 4.66
C ASP A 731 36.34 -4.15 4.05
N LEU A 732 35.24 -3.74 4.66
CA LEU A 732 33.90 -3.96 4.11
C LEU A 732 33.77 -3.30 2.72
N HIS A 733 34.22 -2.05 2.59
CA HIS A 733 34.13 -1.23 1.39
C HIS A 733 35.17 -1.61 0.31
N SER A 734 36.09 -2.53 0.62
CA SER A 734 37.09 -3.05 -0.33
C SER A 734 36.45 -3.78 -1.52
N ASN A 735 35.28 -4.37 -1.33
CA ASN A 735 34.50 -4.99 -2.40
C ASN A 735 33.76 -3.90 -3.19
N LYS A 736 34.18 -3.66 -4.43
CA LYS A 736 33.74 -2.55 -5.27
C LYS A 736 33.13 -3.04 -6.57
N ILE A 737 32.14 -2.31 -7.06
CA ILE A 737 31.53 -2.49 -8.38
C ILE A 737 31.54 -1.16 -9.13
N SER A 738 31.70 -1.22 -10.45
CA SER A 738 31.44 -0.05 -11.30
C SER A 738 29.93 0.12 -11.45
N ILE A 739 29.46 1.37 -11.44
CA ILE A 739 28.06 1.72 -11.56
C ILE A 739 27.88 2.81 -12.61
N GLU A 740 26.83 2.68 -13.42
CA GLU A 740 26.48 3.71 -14.40
C GLU A 740 26.12 5.02 -13.69
N LYS A 741 26.62 6.13 -14.23
CA LYS A 741 26.43 7.47 -13.65
C LYS A 741 24.95 7.81 -13.45
N ASP A 742 24.09 7.39 -14.38
CA ASP A 742 22.64 7.62 -14.31
C ASP A 742 21.98 6.88 -13.14
N ILE A 743 22.39 5.62 -12.89
CA ILE A 743 21.90 4.83 -11.75
C ILE A 743 22.34 5.49 -10.45
N LEU A 744 23.62 5.88 -10.37
CA LEU A 744 24.17 6.46 -9.16
C LEU A 744 23.60 7.86 -8.86
N MET A 745 23.24 8.64 -9.89
CA MET A 745 22.46 9.89 -9.73
C MET A 745 21.02 9.62 -9.29
N GLN A 746 20.37 8.62 -9.87
CA GLN A 746 19.00 8.23 -9.51
C GLN A 746 18.93 7.74 -8.07
N ASP A 747 19.83 6.85 -7.65
CA ASP A 747 19.89 6.30 -6.30
C ASP A 747 20.18 7.39 -5.26
N THR A 748 21.09 8.31 -5.58
CA THR A 748 21.36 9.49 -4.75
C THR A 748 20.09 10.33 -4.57
N LYS A 749 19.35 10.61 -5.64
CA LYS A 749 18.09 11.36 -5.57
C LYS A 749 17.03 10.64 -4.72
N ILE A 750 16.89 9.33 -4.93
CA ILE A 750 15.94 8.51 -4.19
C ILE A 750 16.25 8.56 -2.69
N GLU A 751 17.49 8.24 -2.30
CA GLU A 751 17.84 8.07 -0.89
C GLU A 751 17.94 9.42 -0.15
N CYS A 752 18.45 10.46 -0.81
CA CYS A 752 18.77 11.74 -0.17
C CYS A 752 17.63 12.77 -0.26
N TYR A 753 16.71 12.64 -1.22
CA TYR A 753 15.65 13.63 -1.45
C TYR A 753 14.25 13.01 -1.50
N ASP A 754 13.93 12.20 -2.52
CA ASP A 754 12.55 11.77 -2.79
C ASP A 754 11.96 10.97 -1.60
N LYS A 755 12.75 10.06 -1.03
CA LYS A 755 12.36 9.25 0.13
C LYS A 755 12.18 10.08 1.40
N VAL A 756 13.02 11.10 1.60
CA VAL A 756 12.98 11.98 2.78
C VAL A 756 11.76 12.90 2.68
N TYR A 757 11.54 13.49 1.52
CA TYR A 757 10.38 14.34 1.25
C TYR A 757 9.05 13.58 1.46
N ALA A 758 8.95 12.37 0.91
CA ALA A 758 7.79 11.50 1.11
C ALA A 758 7.55 11.12 2.58
N ARG A 759 8.61 11.06 3.41
CA ARG A 759 8.50 10.84 4.85
C ARG A 759 7.99 12.07 5.59
N LEU A 760 8.48 13.26 5.24
CA LEU A 760 8.06 14.52 5.87
C LEU A 760 6.58 14.81 5.63
N ASN A 761 6.06 14.53 4.44
CA ASN A 761 4.63 14.70 4.12
C ASN A 761 3.69 13.91 5.05
N LYS A 762 4.18 12.84 5.69
CA LYS A 762 3.38 12.02 6.62
C LYS A 762 3.33 12.57 8.04
N ILE A 763 4.10 13.62 8.36
CA ILE A 763 4.23 14.18 9.71
C ILE A 763 4.01 15.69 9.77
N GLY A 764 3.60 16.33 8.67
CA GLY A 764 3.41 17.80 8.60
C GLY A 764 2.61 18.35 9.77
N THR A 765 1.45 17.76 10.06
CA THR A 765 0.58 18.15 11.19
C THR A 765 1.29 18.12 12.55
N LEU A 766 2.19 17.16 12.78
CA LEU A 766 2.95 17.06 14.04
C LEU A 766 4.01 18.17 14.15
N ILE A 767 4.64 18.53 13.03
CA ILE A 767 5.66 19.58 13.00
C ILE A 767 5.02 20.96 13.10
N ASP A 768 3.93 21.19 12.36
CA ASP A 768 3.18 22.45 12.32
C ASP A 768 2.54 22.80 13.67
N TYR A 769 2.24 21.79 14.49
CA TYR A 769 1.69 21.97 15.85
C TYR A 769 2.54 22.89 16.73
N PHE A 770 3.87 22.83 16.60
CA PHE A 770 4.78 23.67 17.37
C PHE A 770 4.97 25.08 16.78
N GLY A 771 4.26 25.41 15.69
CA GLY A 771 4.35 26.69 15.01
C GLY A 771 5.64 26.85 14.19
N SER A 772 5.87 28.08 13.70
CA SER A 772 7.02 28.40 12.86
C SER A 772 8.29 28.65 13.68
N ILE A 773 8.95 27.59 14.13
CA ILE A 773 10.25 27.67 14.79
C ILE A 773 11.31 28.18 13.80
N LYS A 774 12.04 29.23 14.19
CA LYS A 774 13.12 29.87 13.42
C LYS A 774 14.48 29.71 14.07
N TYR A 775 14.52 29.43 15.37
CA TYR A 775 15.76 29.27 16.13
C TYR A 775 15.74 27.96 16.91
N VAL A 776 16.83 27.21 16.84
CA VAL A 776 17.02 25.99 17.63
C VAL A 776 18.34 26.13 18.38
N ASN A 777 18.31 25.98 19.72
CA ASN A 777 19.48 26.19 20.58
C ASN A 777 20.22 27.51 20.29
N GLY A 778 19.46 28.60 20.07
CA GLY A 778 19.99 29.93 19.76
C GLY A 778 20.49 30.13 18.33
N ILE A 779 20.52 29.09 17.48
CA ILE A 779 20.98 29.19 16.08
C ILE A 779 19.78 29.31 15.14
N LYS A 780 19.85 30.28 14.22
CA LYS A 780 18.82 30.48 13.19
C LYS A 780 18.84 29.33 12.18
N ILE A 781 17.72 28.65 12.01
CA ILE A 781 17.55 27.56 11.05
C ILE A 781 16.91 28.05 9.74
N ASP A 782 17.18 27.33 8.65
CA ASP A 782 16.51 27.52 7.36
C ASP A 782 15.30 26.57 7.25
N ASN A 783 14.41 26.83 6.28
CA ASN A 783 13.30 25.94 5.97
C ASN A 783 13.82 24.58 5.43
N VAL A 784 13.12 23.49 5.75
CA VAL A 784 13.53 22.13 5.40
C VAL A 784 13.71 21.90 3.90
N ASP A 785 12.89 22.50 3.03
CA ASP A 785 13.01 22.32 1.58
C ASP A 785 14.35 22.87 1.08
N LYS A 786 14.75 24.04 1.60
CA LYS A 786 16.05 24.64 1.32
C LYS A 786 17.18 23.77 1.84
N VAL A 787 17.10 23.31 3.10
CA VAL A 787 18.13 22.44 3.70
C VAL A 787 18.29 21.13 2.93
N LEU A 788 17.19 20.50 2.53
CA LEU A 788 17.22 19.26 1.75
C LEU A 788 17.81 19.47 0.36
N LEU A 789 17.47 20.57 -0.33
CA LEU A 789 18.07 20.91 -1.62
C LEU A 789 19.57 21.18 -1.49
N GLU A 790 20.00 21.98 -0.51
CA GLU A 790 21.42 22.28 -0.29
C GLU A 790 22.23 21.00 0.03
N CYS A 791 21.69 20.13 0.89
CA CYS A 791 22.32 18.84 1.19
C CYS A 791 22.35 17.92 -0.03
N TYR A 792 21.25 17.84 -0.81
CA TYR A 792 21.20 17.06 -2.03
C TYR A 792 22.22 17.55 -3.07
N ASP A 793 22.35 18.86 -3.27
CA ASP A 793 23.29 19.43 -4.23
C ASP A 793 24.75 19.15 -3.85
N ILE A 794 25.09 19.21 -2.56
CA ILE A 794 26.42 18.84 -2.05
C ILE A 794 26.73 17.37 -2.35
N ILE A 795 25.79 16.48 -2.05
CA ILE A 795 25.97 15.04 -2.30
C ILE A 795 26.04 14.78 -3.81
N LYS A 796 25.19 15.43 -4.60
CA LYS A 796 25.19 15.32 -6.06
C LYS A 796 26.53 15.72 -6.65
N GLN A 797 27.10 16.85 -6.24
CA GLN A 797 28.43 17.28 -6.69
C GLN A 797 29.53 16.28 -6.32
N TYR A 798 29.46 15.73 -5.11
CA TYR A 798 30.39 14.72 -4.64
C TYR A 798 30.34 13.45 -5.51
N VAL A 799 29.12 13.02 -5.84
CA VAL A 799 28.85 11.79 -6.56
C VAL A 799 29.05 11.96 -8.08
N ASP A 800 28.95 13.16 -8.64
CA ASP A 800 29.13 13.46 -10.07
C ASP A 800 30.52 13.08 -10.62
N THR A 801 31.52 13.02 -9.74
CA THR A 801 32.91 12.67 -10.04
C THR A 801 33.24 11.18 -9.84
N ARG A 802 32.22 10.34 -9.58
CA ARG A 802 32.38 8.93 -9.21
C ARG A 802 31.55 8.00 -10.08
N ASP A 803 32.04 6.78 -10.20
CA ASP A 803 31.47 5.69 -10.99
C ASP A 803 31.64 4.33 -10.29
N ILE A 804 31.89 4.34 -8.98
CA ILE A 804 32.14 3.15 -8.17
C ILE A 804 31.24 3.16 -6.94
N TYR A 805 30.61 2.02 -6.67
CA TYR A 805 30.00 1.70 -5.37
C TYR A 805 30.80 0.64 -4.64
N SER A 806 30.72 0.68 -3.31
CA SER A 806 31.30 -0.28 -2.39
C SER A 806 30.21 -1.12 -1.74
N PHE A 807 30.53 -2.33 -1.31
CA PHE A 807 29.64 -3.12 -0.46
C PHE A 807 29.46 -2.39 0.88
N ILE A 808 28.23 -2.09 1.28
CA ILE A 808 27.94 -1.25 2.45
C ILE A 808 27.10 -1.99 3.49
N HIS A 809 27.18 -1.56 4.75
CA HIS A 809 26.27 -1.99 5.80
C HIS A 809 24.90 -1.31 5.66
N GLY A 810 24.90 0.00 5.35
CA GLY A 810 23.72 0.84 5.13
C GLY A 810 23.01 1.36 6.39
N ASP A 811 23.41 0.92 7.59
CA ASP A 811 22.84 1.36 8.87
C ASP A 811 23.80 1.13 10.06
N CYS A 812 25.08 1.44 9.88
CA CYS A 812 26.15 1.14 10.84
C CYS A 812 26.33 2.26 11.90
N GLN A 813 25.27 2.55 12.65
CA GLN A 813 25.31 3.42 13.85
C GLN A 813 25.66 2.58 15.11
N PHE A 814 25.92 3.21 16.26
CA PHE A 814 26.46 2.53 17.45
C PHE A 814 25.52 1.55 18.16
N SER A 815 24.20 1.68 18.04
CA SER A 815 23.20 0.66 18.42
C SER A 815 23.23 -0.58 17.52
N ASN A 816 23.76 -0.47 16.30
CA ASN A 816 23.93 -1.57 15.35
C ASN A 816 25.39 -2.09 15.29
N MET A 817 26.19 -1.73 16.29
CA MET A 817 27.54 -2.25 16.49
C MET A 817 27.69 -2.74 17.92
N LEU A 818 28.20 -3.96 18.09
CA LEU A 818 28.53 -4.51 19.40
C LEU A 818 30.04 -4.44 19.63
N ILE A 819 30.45 -4.23 20.87
CA ILE A 819 31.84 -4.23 21.30
C ILE A 819 32.04 -5.21 22.47
N ASP A 820 33.06 -6.05 22.32
CA ASP A 820 33.58 -6.93 23.36
C ASP A 820 34.97 -6.43 23.78
N ASN A 821 35.11 -6.13 25.08
CA ASN A 821 36.33 -5.58 25.69
C ASN A 821 36.92 -6.50 26.76
N THR A 822 36.51 -7.78 26.85
CA THR A 822 36.92 -8.65 27.96
C THR A 822 38.41 -9.00 27.97
N ASN A 823 39.11 -8.87 26.84
CA ASN A 823 40.51 -9.28 26.66
C ASN A 823 41.50 -8.12 26.47
N ASN A 824 41.17 -6.89 26.90
CA ASN A 824 41.98 -5.68 26.66
C ASN A 824 42.25 -5.37 25.17
N GLN A 825 41.46 -5.96 24.27
CA GLN A 825 41.39 -5.63 22.85
C GLN A 825 39.93 -5.38 22.51
N ASN A 826 39.65 -4.28 21.81
CA ASN A 826 38.31 -4.01 21.31
C ASN A 826 38.02 -4.97 20.16
N LYS A 827 36.99 -5.82 20.31
CA LYS A 827 36.46 -6.59 19.18
C LYS A 827 35.07 -6.08 18.84
N ILE A 828 34.93 -5.53 17.64
CA ILE A 828 33.69 -4.89 17.17
C ILE A 828 32.96 -5.81 16.19
N TYR A 829 31.64 -5.91 16.34
CA TYR A 829 30.77 -6.70 15.46
C TYR A 829 29.66 -5.82 14.87
N LEU A 830 29.45 -5.93 13.55
CA LEU A 830 28.35 -5.30 12.82
C LEU A 830 27.10 -6.19 12.86
N ILE A 831 25.94 -5.59 13.16
CA ILE A 831 24.64 -6.27 13.23
C ILE A 831 23.52 -5.41 12.63
N ASP A 832 22.38 -6.03 12.30
CA ASP A 832 21.20 -5.37 11.67
C ASP A 832 21.51 -4.61 10.35
N PRO A 833 22.28 -5.20 9.40
CA PRO A 833 22.58 -4.57 8.12
C PRO A 833 21.34 -4.35 7.27
N ARG A 834 21.37 -3.28 6.46
CA ARG A 834 20.34 -2.97 5.48
C ARG A 834 20.81 -3.25 4.07
N GLY A 835 22.08 -2.97 3.77
CA GLY A 835 22.73 -3.30 2.52
C GLY A 835 21.98 -2.77 1.31
N TYR A 836 21.70 -1.46 1.24
CA TYR A 836 21.21 -0.83 0.03
C TYR A 836 21.46 0.69 0.05
N PHE A 837 21.56 1.28 -1.13
CA PHE A 837 21.53 2.73 -1.34
C PHE A 837 20.67 3.03 -2.56
N GLY A 838 19.58 3.79 -2.38
CA GLY A 838 18.55 3.94 -3.43
C GLY A 838 17.91 2.59 -3.76
N LYS A 839 17.98 2.17 -5.04
CA LYS A 839 17.52 0.88 -5.54
C LYS A 839 18.64 -0.15 -5.65
N THR A 840 19.90 0.25 -5.56
CA THR A 840 21.02 -0.69 -5.58
C THR A 840 21.09 -1.45 -4.26
N LEU A 841 21.00 -2.79 -4.35
CA LEU A 841 21.14 -3.69 -3.21
C LEU A 841 22.62 -4.01 -2.97
N LEU A 842 22.98 -4.22 -1.70
CA LEU A 842 24.29 -4.54 -1.14
C LEU A 842 25.37 -3.47 -1.31
N TYR A 843 25.27 -2.64 -2.35
CA TYR A 843 26.28 -1.67 -2.72
C TYR A 843 25.76 -0.23 -2.62
N GLY A 844 26.67 0.71 -2.37
CA GLY A 844 26.38 2.14 -2.30
C GLY A 844 27.63 2.98 -2.05
N LEU A 845 27.43 4.22 -1.61
CA LEU A 845 28.53 5.13 -1.28
C LEU A 845 29.18 4.74 0.07
N PRO A 846 30.51 4.57 0.16
CA PRO A 846 31.23 4.46 1.43
C PRO A 846 30.86 5.55 2.44
N GLU A 847 30.68 6.78 1.94
CA GLU A 847 30.33 7.96 2.72
C GLU A 847 28.95 7.82 3.38
N TYR A 848 28.08 6.96 2.85
CA TYR A 848 26.81 6.64 3.48
C TYR A 848 27.01 5.92 4.82
N ASP A 849 27.89 4.92 4.88
CA ASP A 849 28.24 4.24 6.13
C ASP A 849 29.02 5.15 7.08
N PHE A 850 30.00 5.90 6.59
CA PHE A 850 30.73 6.86 7.43
C PHE A 850 29.80 7.94 8.01
N SER A 851 28.78 8.37 7.26
CA SER A 851 27.77 9.29 7.79
C SER A 851 26.91 8.67 8.90
N LYS A 852 26.76 7.33 8.95
CA LYS A 852 26.07 6.66 10.07
C LYS A 852 26.91 6.64 11.35
N VAL A 853 28.24 6.58 11.22
CA VAL A 853 29.15 6.78 12.36
C VAL A 853 29.04 8.23 12.87
N LEU A 854 29.07 9.22 11.97
CA LEU A 854 28.89 10.62 12.34
C LEU A 854 27.49 10.89 12.93
N TYR A 855 26.47 10.21 12.42
CA TYR A 855 25.12 10.24 12.96
C TYR A 855 25.06 9.69 14.39
N ALA A 856 25.76 8.60 14.70
CA ALA A 856 25.91 8.11 16.07
C ALA A 856 26.59 9.16 16.97
N LEU A 857 27.70 9.74 16.51
CA LEU A 857 28.44 10.80 17.23
C LEU A 857 27.60 12.07 17.43
N SER A 858 26.66 12.36 16.54
CA SER A 858 25.72 13.49 16.69
C SER A 858 24.65 13.28 17.77
N GLY A 859 24.66 12.13 18.47
CA GLY A 859 23.79 11.86 19.61
C GLY A 859 22.56 11.00 19.29
N TYR A 860 22.48 10.43 18.08
CA TYR A 860 21.35 9.62 17.62
C TYR A 860 20.99 8.51 18.61
N ASP A 861 21.96 7.68 18.99
CA ASP A 861 21.71 6.45 19.74
C ASP A 861 21.10 6.71 21.11
N LYS A 862 21.65 7.67 21.85
CA LYS A 862 21.12 8.07 23.15
C LYS A 862 19.74 8.68 23.03
N PHE A 863 19.56 9.57 22.08
CA PHE A 863 18.28 10.21 21.81
C PHE A 863 17.19 9.18 21.47
N ASN A 864 17.49 8.28 20.53
CA ASN A 864 16.54 7.29 20.04
C ASN A 864 16.15 6.28 21.15
N ASN A 865 17.10 5.88 21.98
CA ASN A 865 16.89 4.96 23.10
C ASN A 865 16.34 5.61 24.38
N ASN A 866 16.24 6.95 24.47
CA ASN A 866 15.69 7.63 25.64
C ASN A 866 14.16 7.60 25.63
N GLN A 867 13.53 6.74 26.43
CA GLN A 867 12.06 6.64 26.52
C GLN A 867 11.40 7.82 27.25
N GLU A 868 12.18 8.64 27.96
CA GLU A 868 11.72 9.79 28.73
C GLU A 868 12.20 11.11 28.11
N TYR A 869 12.42 11.13 26.80
CA TYR A 869 12.87 12.33 26.11
C TYR A 869 11.78 13.41 26.10
N TYR A 870 12.19 14.65 26.33
CA TYR A 870 11.32 15.83 26.26
C TYR A 870 12.09 17.02 25.69
N ILE A 871 11.36 18.01 25.17
CA ILE A 871 11.91 19.29 24.72
C ILE A 871 12.04 20.22 25.94
N GLU A 872 13.23 20.79 26.16
CA GLU A 872 13.51 21.62 27.34
C GLU A 872 12.64 22.87 27.36
N ASN A 873 12.59 23.60 26.24
CA ASN A 873 11.78 24.79 26.12
C ASN A 873 11.32 25.07 24.68
N ILE A 874 10.17 25.72 24.57
CA ILE A 874 9.60 26.24 23.33
C ILE A 874 9.01 27.61 23.68
N SER A 875 9.50 28.66 23.03
CA SER A 875 9.06 30.04 23.26
C SER A 875 9.02 30.81 21.93
N ASN A 876 7.85 31.34 21.56
CA ASN A 876 7.61 32.04 20.29
C ASN A 876 8.10 31.26 19.06
N ASP A 877 9.27 31.62 18.51
CA ASP A 877 9.93 31.02 17.36
C ASP A 877 11.24 30.29 17.73
N CYS A 878 11.45 30.01 19.01
CA CYS A 878 12.64 29.35 19.56
C CYS A 878 12.32 27.98 20.15
N MET A 879 13.19 27.00 19.90
CA MET A 879 13.15 25.66 20.49
C MET A 879 14.50 25.31 21.12
N GLU A 880 14.49 24.85 22.37
CA GLU A 880 15.66 24.38 23.10
C GLU A 880 15.65 22.85 23.21
N LEU A 881 16.64 22.23 22.57
CA LEU A 881 16.82 20.79 22.46
C LEU A 881 18.05 20.35 23.24
N LYS A 882 17.89 19.39 24.13
CA LYS A 882 19.01 18.77 24.86
C LYS A 882 19.33 17.40 24.28
N ILE A 883 20.33 17.36 23.40
CA ILE A 883 20.86 16.11 22.85
C ILE A 883 22.32 15.99 23.26
N GLN A 884 22.63 14.93 24.01
CA GLN A 884 24.00 14.59 24.31
C GLN A 884 24.67 14.02 23.05
N HIS A 885 25.80 14.60 22.66
CA HIS A 885 26.52 14.25 21.45
C HIS A 885 28.04 14.33 21.69
N ASN A 886 28.82 13.79 20.76
CA ASN A 886 30.28 13.80 20.73
C ASN A 886 30.83 14.54 19.48
N LEU A 887 30.11 15.57 19.02
CA LEU A 887 30.50 16.37 17.84
C LEU A 887 31.74 17.24 18.09
N ASP A 888 32.18 17.40 19.33
CA ASP A 888 33.47 17.99 19.71
C ASP A 888 34.66 17.18 19.17
N LEU A 889 34.49 15.89 18.90
CA LEU A 889 35.52 15.05 18.30
C LEU A 889 35.76 15.34 16.82
N ILE A 890 34.85 16.02 16.11
CA ILE A 890 34.88 16.22 14.65
C ILE A 890 36.25 16.69 14.14
N GLY A 891 36.87 17.66 14.82
CA GLY A 891 38.17 18.22 14.41
C GLY A 891 39.35 17.26 14.55
N LYS A 892 39.15 16.09 15.18
CA LYS A 892 40.17 15.04 15.38
C LYS A 892 39.91 13.83 14.48
N LEU A 893 38.82 13.82 13.71
CA LEU A 893 38.44 12.70 12.87
C LEU A 893 39.09 12.80 11.47
N PRO A 894 39.46 11.68 10.85
CA PRO A 894 39.91 11.67 9.47
C PRO A 894 38.87 12.26 8.51
N SER A 895 39.33 12.97 7.46
CA SER A 895 38.47 13.60 6.45
C SER A 895 37.54 12.63 5.70
N LYS A 896 37.89 11.33 5.67
CA LYS A 896 37.01 10.28 5.14
C LYS A 896 35.71 10.12 5.95
N ILE A 897 35.75 10.29 7.28
CA ILE A 897 34.55 10.32 8.12
C ILE A 897 33.90 11.69 8.07
N CYS A 898 34.69 12.74 8.24
CA CYS A 898 34.18 14.09 8.35
C CYS A 898 34.52 14.93 7.11
N ASN A 899 33.56 15.00 6.19
CA ASN A 899 33.59 15.90 5.04
C ASN A 899 32.18 16.41 4.74
N ARG A 900 32.06 17.29 3.75
CA ARG A 900 30.79 17.92 3.37
C ARG A 900 29.71 16.90 2.97
N CYS A 901 30.08 15.81 2.30
CA CYS A 901 29.13 14.78 1.88
C CYS A 901 28.60 14.00 3.10
N THR A 902 29.47 13.56 4.00
CA THR A 902 29.06 12.80 5.20
C THR A 902 28.26 13.66 6.19
N LEU A 903 28.58 14.95 6.31
CA LEU A 903 27.79 15.92 7.08
C LEU A 903 26.39 16.14 6.48
N ALA A 904 26.29 16.33 5.15
CA ALA A 904 25.01 16.46 4.47
C ALA A 904 24.12 15.21 4.66
N LEU A 905 24.71 14.02 4.52
CA LEU A 905 24.02 12.76 4.78
C LEU A 905 23.58 12.63 6.25
N THR A 906 24.40 13.08 7.20
CA THR A 906 24.05 13.09 8.62
C THR A 906 22.85 13.98 8.93
N VAL A 907 22.78 15.17 8.32
CA VAL A 907 21.62 16.07 8.40
C VAL A 907 20.37 15.37 7.85
N ILE A 908 20.48 14.74 6.68
CA ILE A 908 19.39 13.99 6.06
C ILE A 908 18.92 12.85 6.96
N HIS A 909 19.83 12.10 7.60
CA HIS A 909 19.47 11.01 8.52
C HIS A 909 18.61 11.51 9.69
N TRP A 910 18.95 12.66 10.28
CA TRP A 910 18.16 13.28 11.35
C TRP A 910 16.77 13.70 10.89
N ILE A 911 16.69 14.40 9.75
CA ILE A 911 15.40 14.86 9.20
C ILE A 911 14.53 13.64 8.87
N ALA A 912 15.10 12.61 8.25
CA ALA A 912 14.41 11.38 7.90
C ALA A 912 13.94 10.57 9.11
N LEU A 913 14.64 10.66 10.25
CA LEU A 913 14.27 9.99 11.51
C LEU A 913 12.92 10.48 12.05
N ALA A 914 12.53 11.73 11.78
CA ALA A 914 11.30 12.32 12.29
C ALA A 914 10.07 11.43 12.03
N GLN A 915 9.95 10.88 10.81
CA GLN A 915 8.83 10.01 10.46
C GLN A 915 8.85 8.67 11.21
N TYR A 916 10.02 8.09 11.48
CA TYR A 916 10.13 6.88 12.30
C TYR A 916 9.70 7.14 13.75
N ASN A 917 9.95 8.36 14.24
CA ASN A 917 9.53 8.81 15.56
C ASN A 917 8.10 9.35 15.61
N ARG A 918 7.28 9.23 14.55
CA ARG A 918 5.91 9.77 14.52
C ARG A 918 4.99 9.32 15.67
N ASN A 919 5.32 8.20 16.33
CA ASN A 919 4.56 7.69 17.47
C ASN A 919 4.90 8.40 18.79
N ASP A 920 5.92 9.26 18.78
CA ASP A 920 6.39 10.06 19.89
C ASP A 920 6.55 11.51 19.39
N VAL A 921 5.58 12.36 19.71
CA VAL A 921 5.51 13.75 19.18
C VAL A 921 6.79 14.55 19.49
N MET A 922 7.35 14.36 20.70
CA MET A 922 8.56 15.06 21.13
C MET A 922 9.76 14.61 20.30
N LYS A 923 9.97 13.29 20.18
CA LYS A 923 11.08 12.77 19.37
C LYS A 923 10.92 13.08 17.89
N CYS A 924 9.71 13.02 17.35
CA CYS A 924 9.42 13.37 15.96
C CYS A 924 9.89 14.79 15.66
N SER A 925 9.46 15.75 16.49
CA SER A 925 9.75 17.17 16.32
C SER A 925 11.22 17.48 16.56
N THR A 926 11.82 16.91 17.61
CA THR A 926 13.26 17.04 17.86
C THR A 926 14.09 16.52 16.70
N SER A 927 13.75 15.36 16.13
CA SER A 927 14.54 14.79 15.03
C SER A 927 14.58 15.74 13.83
N TYR A 928 13.42 16.32 13.49
CA TYR A 928 13.26 17.30 12.43
C TYR A 928 14.08 18.57 12.70
N TYR A 929 13.83 19.24 13.82
CA TYR A 929 14.46 20.53 14.14
C TYR A 929 15.95 20.40 14.46
N TYR A 930 16.39 19.26 15.03
CA TYR A 930 17.80 19.01 15.27
C TYR A 930 18.58 18.79 13.96
N GLY A 931 17.98 18.14 12.95
CA GLY A 931 18.59 18.06 11.62
C GLY A 931 18.82 19.45 11.00
N LEU A 932 17.82 20.34 11.09
CA LEU A 932 17.95 21.73 10.62
C LEU A 932 18.98 22.52 11.43
N TYR A 933 19.07 22.27 12.74
CA TYR A 933 20.09 22.85 13.61
C TYR A 933 21.50 22.40 13.21
N LEU A 934 21.71 21.11 12.97
CA LEU A 934 23.01 20.57 12.55
C LEU A 934 23.45 21.18 11.21
N HIS A 935 22.51 21.35 10.27
CA HIS A 935 22.77 22.08 9.04
C HIS A 935 23.20 23.52 9.30
N ALA A 936 22.42 24.29 10.07
CA ALA A 936 22.74 25.68 10.35
C ALA A 936 24.08 25.85 11.09
N LYS A 937 24.40 24.93 12.00
CA LYS A 937 25.61 24.98 12.83
C LYS A 937 26.88 24.53 12.09
N TYR A 938 26.79 23.46 11.30
CA TYR A 938 27.96 22.78 10.74
C TYR A 938 28.01 22.80 9.20
N MET A 939 27.00 23.28 8.49
CA MET A 939 27.01 23.31 7.02
C MET A 939 26.94 24.71 6.43
N LYS A 940 26.51 25.73 7.18
CA LYS A 940 26.35 27.10 6.67
C LYS A 940 27.62 27.96 6.75
N ASN A 941 28.52 27.66 7.70
CA ASN A 941 29.80 28.37 7.90
C ASN A 941 30.98 27.58 7.30
N LEU A 942 30.91 27.32 6.00
CA LEU A 942 31.82 26.41 5.28
C LEU A 942 33.29 26.86 5.26
N ASN A 943 33.55 28.16 5.35
CA ASN A 943 34.93 28.68 5.36
C ASN A 943 35.70 28.30 6.64
N ASP A 944 35.00 28.00 7.75
CA ASP A 944 35.63 27.62 9.01
C ASP A 944 35.94 26.12 9.07
N ILE A 945 35.18 25.26 8.37
CA ILE A 945 35.40 23.80 8.40
C ILE A 945 36.63 23.41 7.59
N ASP A 946 36.86 24.03 6.44
CA ASP A 946 38.12 23.85 5.73
C ASP A 946 39.31 24.43 6.53
N GLN A 947 39.11 25.42 7.42
CA GLN A 947 40.16 25.87 8.37
C GLN A 947 40.33 24.93 9.58
N ILE A 948 39.29 24.26 10.04
CA ILE A 948 39.32 23.30 11.15
C ILE A 948 39.86 21.94 10.69
N LEU A 949 39.64 21.54 9.43
CA LEU A 949 40.13 20.28 8.86
C LEU A 949 41.55 20.41 8.27
N ASN A 950 42.04 21.64 8.04
CA ASN A 950 43.42 21.91 7.58
C ASN A 950 44.38 22.36 8.70
N ASN A 951 43.90 22.52 9.94
CA ASN A 951 44.72 22.68 11.16
C ASN A 951 44.66 21.40 11.97
#